data_AF-A0A261XVA2-F1
#
_entry.id   AF-A0A261XVA2-F1
#
_cell.length_a   1.000
_cell.length_b   1.000
_cell.length_c   1.000
_cell.angle_alpha   90.00
_cell.angle_beta   90.00
_cell.angle_gamma   90.00
#
_symmetry.space_group_name_H-M   'P 1'
#
loop_
_entity.id
_entity.type
_entity.pdbx_description
1 polymer ?
#
loop_
_entity_poly.entity_id
_entity_poly.type
_entity_poly.pdbx_seq_one_letter_code
_entity_poly.pdbx_strand_id
1 'polypeptide(L)'
;MEILLPSLDTQMEDHDNSESNSADGSERPDLPDLPSYTDWFNRPIKLSRLTLSKLCRKQQMKLKASQRVIFSERETLSTTEKLLRTDEDSDSQHLVMDLESDRNSDVDMEAEIRAEMKAAALDAVAEANDIAAAIATLNGANGASVQHLNSRSIPATSSNNTGPVTWDKYSPQINGERLFHFSGEFHYYRLPSPSLWLDVLEKMSAAGFTAASIYFNWGYHSAKSSVYDFTGVRDLQKLFQIASEAGIYVTSRAGPYINAEDDGGGFPGCYTEAWEQWLSAIDPYLVAAQITKGGPIILNQVENELGGGQQNYMQSLEYKFREDGLTIPFTFNDVNQGGRYATGTGSVDIYGSDSYPLGFNCANPTRWPSSVPTGFRSFYSRLNLNEPYFLAEYQGGSFDPWGGVGYATCGQLTNEQFAKVYYKNNYAQGITMQSLYITYGGTSWGALAAPVVYTSYDYGAAISEPRTLTAKYYELKLQATFLNTAKPILTTEYFAGNTSNSAIVDSVLQSVGSSNAQFHVLRQSTTSSTAKQTFTVTVNITEGDFTIPNCPILPTGYNTSYHRILYSTSELFSHSVVGSREVAVVYAYQGEYGEIALGGFTAKSKVQAQAYSGNITSNATDTSIQINYQHSGVIPVVVSAHGVPDLLLYVADYYHAALFWAPEVSPGNRVFVYGPWLVRNATLSGSDLYLRGGVNETTSIEVAAPELVKSVYWNGELIRTKKTHYKTLTGTISGPQSMTLPDLATAQWRYGWASPESVPTFNDSAWTVCNNNSVDPINSILDADTYGYHSGTGASNTNYFNFTSIDNSTNVVSLLVFTTGHDESEGGNFYNYRGLGSAHLIGSQNKITWKVQGNNGGEDILDTVRGPLNEGGLYGERAGWHMPGFPIPSDWPTVTLPYNFATPQVVWFITTFDLNVPKGVDQPIGVQVTDSSRKPYRALLFLNGWQFGRYANDLGPQTLFYVPEGILNYAGNNTIVVVVMSLDSSAVIAPKITLSTIDITTTDIAVSLVDSPAYTPRAGYGSGTIPSKPPAPSPIPTAQNSTAAGCPYTGIVDISLTYTITVGGVNGCGTVYNYLSGYICDNTYPYGQNGVDFWSADDGSGRQRWNFVEVPGKVNTYNVIVNGRAGCNTTYLSSVP
;
A
#
# COMPACT_ATOMS: atom_id res chain seq x y z
N MET A 1 -30.27 10.93 23.36
CA MET A 1 -30.49 10.89 24.82
C MET A 1 -29.57 9.81 25.36
N GLU A 2 -28.30 10.13 25.45
CA GLU A 2 -27.35 9.42 26.30
C GLU A 2 -27.29 10.19 27.62
N ILE A 3 -27.19 9.46 28.73
CA ILE A 3 -26.53 9.75 30.03
C ILE A 3 -27.08 8.70 31.00
N LEU A 4 -26.21 7.76 31.41
CA LEU A 4 -26.09 7.14 32.75
C LEU A 4 -25.40 5.76 32.64
N LEU A 5 -24.12 5.73 32.97
CA LEU A 5 -23.43 4.59 33.62
C LEU A 5 -23.35 4.93 35.13
N PRO A 6 -23.10 3.99 36.09
CA PRO A 6 -22.22 2.83 35.95
C PRO A 6 -22.52 1.56 36.80
N SER A 7 -21.64 0.56 36.60
CA SER A 7 -21.14 -0.48 37.51
C SER A 7 -22.04 -1.64 37.96
N LEU A 8 -21.65 -2.86 37.56
CA LEU A 8 -21.32 -3.93 38.52
C LEU A 8 -20.45 -4.99 37.84
N ASP A 9 -19.29 -5.20 38.44
CA ASP A 9 -18.23 -6.13 38.08
C ASP A 9 -18.40 -7.44 38.88
N THR A 10 -17.90 -8.54 38.31
CA THR A 10 -17.42 -9.78 38.96
C THR A 10 -18.39 -10.65 39.79
N GLN A 11 -18.56 -11.92 39.40
CA GLN A 11 -17.96 -13.10 40.06
C GLN A 11 -18.54 -14.46 39.60
N MET A 12 -17.61 -15.42 39.46
CA MET A 12 -17.74 -16.89 39.59
C MET A 12 -18.37 -17.66 38.41
N GLU A 13 -17.56 -18.36 37.61
CA GLU A 13 -16.88 -19.66 37.84
C GLU A 13 -17.80 -20.88 37.63
N ASP A 14 -17.37 -21.71 36.68
CA ASP A 14 -17.38 -23.16 36.62
C ASP A 14 -18.55 -23.95 37.26
N HIS A 15 -19.27 -24.69 36.41
CA HIS A 15 -19.29 -26.15 36.55
C HIS A 15 -19.84 -26.86 35.30
N ASP A 16 -18.97 -27.69 34.71
CA ASP A 16 -19.30 -28.92 33.98
C ASP A 16 -20.31 -29.78 34.77
N ASN A 17 -21.37 -30.26 34.11
CA ASN A 17 -21.55 -31.69 33.78
C ASN A 17 -23.01 -32.08 33.43
N SER A 18 -23.12 -32.77 32.30
CA SER A 18 -23.90 -33.99 32.03
C SER A 18 -25.40 -34.09 32.38
N GLU A 19 -26.15 -34.37 31.31
CA GLU A 19 -27.13 -35.46 31.18
C GLU A 19 -28.45 -35.45 31.99
N SER A 20 -29.52 -35.26 31.20
CA SER A 20 -30.65 -36.19 31.04
C SER A 20 -31.92 -36.02 31.90
N ASN A 21 -33.02 -36.12 31.15
CA ASN A 21 -34.32 -36.71 31.49
C ASN A 21 -35.46 -35.85 32.07
N SER A 22 -36.45 -35.66 31.18
CA SER A 22 -37.90 -35.96 31.33
C SER A 22 -38.61 -35.51 32.62
N ALA A 23 -39.50 -34.52 32.53
CA ALA A 23 -40.94 -34.68 32.25
C ALA A 23 -41.80 -35.12 33.46
N ASP A 24 -42.65 -34.16 33.86
CA ASP A 24 -44.07 -34.30 34.21
C ASP A 24 -44.53 -34.78 35.61
N GLY A 25 -45.62 -34.14 36.08
CA GLY A 25 -46.60 -34.63 37.06
C GLY A 25 -46.51 -34.05 38.48
N SER A 26 -47.19 -32.95 38.82
CA SER A 26 -48.54 -32.87 39.47
C SER A 26 -48.55 -33.30 40.96
N GLU A 27 -49.05 -32.56 41.96
CA GLU A 27 -50.37 -31.94 42.22
C GLU A 27 -50.22 -30.86 43.35
N ARG A 28 -50.67 -29.59 43.20
CA ARG A 28 -51.94 -28.92 43.64
C ARG A 28 -52.29 -28.96 45.16
N PRO A 29 -53.12 -28.04 45.73
CA PRO A 29 -53.60 -26.68 45.37
C PRO A 29 -53.47 -25.67 46.57
N ASP A 30 -53.68 -24.34 46.48
CA ASP A 30 -54.99 -23.65 46.55
C ASP A 30 -54.84 -22.10 46.57
N LEU A 31 -55.85 -21.39 46.02
CA LEU A 31 -56.28 -19.97 46.20
C LEU A 31 -55.60 -18.84 45.36
N PRO A 32 -56.28 -17.69 45.07
CA PRO A 32 -57.28 -17.51 44.00
C PRO A 32 -57.01 -16.30 43.06
N ASP A 33 -57.78 -16.23 41.96
CA ASP A 33 -57.91 -15.20 40.91
C ASP A 33 -57.20 -13.83 41.07
N LEU A 34 -56.30 -13.54 40.11
CA LEU A 34 -55.80 -12.19 39.82
C LEU A 34 -56.11 -11.80 38.34
N PRO A 35 -56.42 -10.53 38.06
CA PRO A 35 -57.02 -10.11 36.78
C PRO A 35 -56.01 -9.99 35.66
N SER A 36 -56.49 -10.15 34.42
CA SER A 36 -55.80 -9.77 33.19
C SER A 36 -55.26 -8.35 33.28
N TYR A 37 -53.95 -8.17 33.13
CA TYR A 37 -53.32 -6.86 32.89
C TYR A 37 -53.50 -6.45 31.42
N THR A 38 -54.75 -6.38 30.99
CA THR A 38 -55.23 -5.34 30.09
C THR A 38 -55.59 -4.13 30.95
N ASP A 39 -54.63 -3.22 31.18
CA ASP A 39 -54.89 -1.78 31.36
C ASP A 39 -53.61 -0.95 31.57
N TRP A 40 -52.66 -1.06 30.64
CA TRP A 40 -51.85 0.11 30.22
C TRP A 40 -52.14 0.51 28.76
N PHE A 41 -53.18 -0.08 28.17
CA PHE A 41 -53.72 0.30 26.87
C PHE A 41 -55.10 0.92 27.05
N ASN A 42 -55.14 2.17 27.51
CA ASN A 42 -56.27 3.04 27.26
C ASN A 42 -55.82 4.51 27.13
N ARG A 43 -55.15 4.80 26.00
CA ARG A 43 -55.44 5.91 25.06
C ARG A 43 -54.54 5.78 23.81
N PRO A 44 -54.98 6.24 22.63
CA PRO A 44 -55.16 5.33 21.50
C PRO A 44 -54.09 5.44 20.41
N ILE A 45 -53.60 4.31 19.92
CA ILE A 45 -53.18 4.17 18.52
C ILE A 45 -53.87 2.93 17.97
N LYS A 46 -54.98 3.15 17.24
CA LYS A 46 -55.69 2.11 16.50
C LYS A 46 -54.86 1.70 15.28
N LEU A 47 -54.14 0.59 15.38
CA LEU A 47 -53.79 -0.23 14.22
C LEU A 47 -54.61 -1.51 14.31
N SER A 48 -55.63 -1.60 13.46
CA SER A 48 -56.61 -2.68 13.51
C SER A 48 -55.95 -4.04 13.24
N ARG A 49 -56.37 -5.10 13.96
CA ARG A 49 -56.00 -6.51 13.65
C ARG A 49 -56.25 -6.92 12.20
N LEU A 50 -57.05 -6.16 11.44
CA LEU A 50 -57.28 -6.34 10.01
C LEU A 50 -56.04 -6.00 9.16
N THR A 51 -55.17 -5.10 9.61
CA THR A 51 -54.01 -4.59 8.84
C THR A 51 -52.86 -5.60 8.84
N LEU A 52 -52.57 -6.24 9.97
CA LEU A 52 -51.54 -7.30 10.09
C LEU A 52 -51.91 -8.58 9.34
N SER A 53 -53.19 -8.97 9.36
CA SER A 53 -53.70 -10.11 8.57
C SER A 53 -53.65 -9.85 7.06
N LYS A 54 -53.84 -8.60 6.61
CA LYS A 54 -53.70 -8.19 5.21
C LYS A 54 -52.23 -8.13 4.76
N LEU A 55 -51.32 -7.72 5.65
CA LEU A 55 -49.88 -7.70 5.36
C LEU A 55 -49.32 -9.12 5.17
N CYS A 56 -49.68 -10.06 6.05
CA CYS A 56 -49.29 -11.47 5.93
C CYS A 56 -49.84 -12.14 4.67
N ARG A 57 -51.10 -11.84 4.26
CA ARG A 57 -51.65 -12.35 2.99
C ARG A 57 -50.98 -11.72 1.76
N LYS A 58 -50.57 -10.45 1.80
CA LYS A 58 -49.81 -9.80 0.72
C LYS A 58 -48.39 -10.35 0.59
N GLN A 59 -47.69 -10.65 1.69
CA GLN A 59 -46.38 -11.31 1.65
C GLN A 59 -46.47 -12.76 1.15
N GLN A 60 -47.50 -13.53 1.53
CA GLN A 60 -47.73 -14.87 0.96
C GLN A 60 -48.09 -14.84 -0.53
N MET A 61 -48.78 -13.80 -1.02
CA MET A 61 -49.03 -13.63 -2.45
C MET A 61 -47.77 -13.24 -3.23
N LYS A 62 -46.91 -12.37 -2.68
CA LYS A 62 -45.59 -12.07 -3.27
C LYS A 62 -44.71 -13.32 -3.36
N LEU A 63 -44.66 -14.15 -2.31
CA LEU A 63 -43.91 -15.41 -2.35
C LEU A 63 -44.46 -16.41 -3.39
N LYS A 64 -45.78 -16.51 -3.54
CA LYS A 64 -46.40 -17.39 -4.55
C LYS A 64 -46.21 -16.88 -5.99
N ALA A 65 -46.14 -15.57 -6.20
CA ALA A 65 -45.84 -14.98 -7.50
C ALA A 65 -44.37 -15.22 -7.89
N SER A 66 -43.43 -14.98 -6.97
CA SER A 66 -42.00 -15.27 -7.19
C SER A 66 -41.74 -16.76 -7.41
N GLN A 67 -42.45 -17.66 -6.71
CA GLN A 67 -42.34 -19.10 -6.94
C GLN A 67 -42.91 -19.56 -8.29
N ARG A 68 -43.89 -18.84 -8.87
CA ARG A 68 -44.40 -19.14 -10.23
C ARG A 68 -43.43 -18.68 -11.32
N VAL A 69 -42.76 -17.54 -11.15
CA VAL A 69 -41.73 -17.03 -12.07
C VAL A 69 -40.55 -18.02 -12.15
N ILE A 70 -40.08 -18.49 -10.99
CA ILE A 70 -38.95 -19.46 -10.92
C ILE A 70 -39.31 -20.82 -11.53
N PHE A 71 -40.59 -21.25 -11.46
CA PHE A 71 -41.04 -22.50 -12.08
C PHE A 71 -41.20 -22.37 -13.59
N SER A 72 -41.68 -21.22 -14.08
CA SER A 72 -41.81 -20.92 -15.52
C SER A 72 -40.44 -20.80 -16.19
N GLU A 73 -39.50 -20.04 -15.63
CA GLU A 73 -38.15 -19.89 -16.19
C GLU A 73 -37.38 -21.22 -16.23
N ARG A 74 -37.60 -22.11 -15.25
CA ARG A 74 -37.02 -23.46 -15.25
C ARG A 74 -37.60 -24.37 -16.34
N GLU A 75 -38.89 -24.27 -16.66
CA GLU A 75 -39.48 -25.04 -17.77
C GLU A 75 -39.02 -24.51 -19.14
N THR A 76 -38.86 -23.19 -19.31
CA THR A 76 -38.37 -22.60 -20.56
C THR A 76 -36.88 -22.91 -20.81
N LEU A 77 -36.04 -22.85 -19.76
CA LEU A 77 -34.63 -23.25 -19.84
C LEU A 77 -34.45 -24.75 -20.10
N SER A 78 -35.26 -25.59 -19.45
CA SER A 78 -35.25 -27.05 -19.67
C SER A 78 -35.68 -27.45 -21.10
N THR A 79 -36.49 -26.63 -21.77
CA THR A 79 -36.98 -26.90 -23.13
C THR A 79 -35.99 -26.39 -24.18
N THR A 80 -35.31 -25.27 -23.90
CA THR A 80 -34.26 -24.68 -24.76
C THR A 80 -32.97 -25.53 -24.74
N GLU A 81 -32.59 -26.10 -23.59
CA GLU A 81 -31.46 -27.05 -23.50
C GLU A 81 -31.72 -28.39 -24.21
N LYS A 82 -32.99 -28.80 -24.37
CA LYS A 82 -33.35 -30.02 -25.12
C LYS A 82 -33.35 -29.84 -26.64
N LEU A 83 -33.51 -28.61 -27.14
CA LEU A 83 -33.55 -28.31 -28.57
C LEU A 83 -32.18 -27.96 -29.17
N LEU A 84 -31.19 -27.59 -28.35
CA LEU A 84 -29.80 -27.31 -28.79
C LEU A 84 -28.91 -28.57 -28.87
N ARG A 85 -29.49 -29.78 -28.81
CA ARG A 85 -28.76 -31.07 -28.83
C ARG A 85 -29.07 -32.00 -30.00
N THR A 86 -29.74 -31.55 -31.06
CA THR A 86 -29.94 -32.36 -32.27
C THR A 86 -29.62 -31.56 -33.52
N ASP A 87 -28.60 -32.02 -34.25
CA ASP A 87 -28.10 -31.50 -35.52
C ASP A 87 -29.05 -31.76 -36.70
N GLU A 88 -28.94 -30.84 -37.68
CA GLU A 88 -29.20 -30.96 -39.13
C GLU A 88 -30.64 -31.11 -39.69
N ASP A 89 -30.84 -30.34 -40.76
CA ASP A 89 -31.86 -30.37 -41.82
C ASP A 89 -33.17 -29.54 -41.75
N SER A 90 -33.54 -29.11 -42.96
CA SER A 90 -34.36 -27.97 -43.38
C SER A 90 -35.87 -28.07 -43.11
N ASP A 91 -36.44 -27.07 -42.43
CA ASP A 91 -37.76 -26.47 -42.73
C ASP A 91 -38.07 -25.29 -41.78
N SER A 92 -37.55 -24.10 -42.11
CA SER A 92 -37.60 -22.89 -41.26
C SER A 92 -38.55 -21.80 -41.77
N GLN A 93 -39.79 -22.15 -42.13
CA GLN A 93 -40.82 -21.15 -42.47
C GLN A 93 -42.18 -21.29 -41.76
N HIS A 94 -42.42 -22.33 -40.96
CA HIS A 94 -43.65 -22.42 -40.15
C HIS A 94 -43.46 -22.16 -38.65
N LEU A 95 -42.23 -22.13 -38.14
CA LEU A 95 -41.93 -21.88 -36.71
C LEU A 95 -41.78 -20.40 -36.32
N VAL A 96 -41.71 -19.48 -37.29
CA VAL A 96 -41.52 -18.03 -37.01
C VAL A 96 -42.84 -17.34 -36.66
N MET A 97 -44.00 -17.86 -37.09
CA MET A 97 -45.30 -17.25 -36.78
C MET A 97 -45.82 -17.57 -35.37
N ASP A 98 -45.48 -18.73 -34.79
CA ASP A 98 -45.90 -19.08 -33.42
C ASP A 98 -45.06 -18.36 -32.35
N LEU A 99 -43.78 -18.07 -32.64
CA LEU A 99 -42.90 -17.31 -31.73
C LEU A 99 -43.24 -15.81 -31.69
N GLU A 100 -43.81 -15.23 -32.75
CA GLU A 100 -44.28 -13.83 -32.74
C GLU A 100 -45.63 -13.64 -32.03
N SER A 101 -46.43 -14.71 -31.92
CA SER A 101 -47.67 -14.76 -31.13
C SER A 101 -47.37 -14.70 -29.62
N ASP A 102 -46.47 -15.57 -29.15
CA ASP A 102 -46.15 -15.68 -27.71
C ASP A 102 -45.34 -14.49 -27.19
N ARG A 103 -44.48 -13.89 -28.04
CA ARG A 103 -43.72 -12.68 -27.68
C ARG A 103 -44.63 -11.45 -27.52
N ASN A 104 -45.74 -11.37 -28.25
CA ASN A 104 -46.70 -10.27 -28.09
C ASN A 104 -47.56 -10.44 -26.83
N SER A 105 -47.88 -11.68 -26.40
CA SER A 105 -48.60 -11.90 -25.14
C SER A 105 -47.75 -11.64 -23.89
N ASP A 106 -46.44 -11.89 -23.94
CA ASP A 106 -45.53 -11.59 -22.81
C ASP A 106 -45.26 -10.08 -22.65
N VAL A 107 -45.22 -9.34 -23.77
CA VAL A 107 -45.06 -7.87 -23.74
C VAL A 107 -46.32 -7.19 -23.18
N ASP A 108 -47.52 -7.69 -23.51
CA ASP A 108 -48.77 -7.18 -22.94
C ASP A 108 -48.91 -7.51 -21.43
N MET A 109 -48.45 -8.70 -21.00
CA MET A 109 -48.46 -9.09 -19.58
C MET A 109 -47.43 -8.30 -18.75
N GLU A 110 -46.23 -8.04 -19.28
CA GLU A 110 -45.26 -7.13 -18.63
C GLU A 110 -45.78 -5.69 -18.55
N ALA A 111 -46.51 -5.22 -19.56
CA ALA A 111 -47.10 -3.90 -19.56
C ALA A 111 -48.24 -3.75 -18.52
N GLU A 112 -49.09 -4.77 -18.38
CA GLU A 112 -50.12 -4.83 -17.33
C GLU A 112 -49.51 -4.89 -15.92
N ILE A 113 -48.46 -5.70 -15.71
CA ILE A 113 -47.77 -5.80 -14.41
C ILE A 113 -47.03 -4.50 -14.08
N ARG A 114 -46.39 -3.84 -15.05
CA ARG A 114 -45.79 -2.51 -14.84
C ARG A 114 -46.86 -1.46 -14.54
N ALA A 115 -48.03 -1.52 -15.17
CA ALA A 115 -49.14 -0.61 -14.88
C ALA A 115 -49.69 -0.82 -13.45
N GLU A 116 -49.84 -2.07 -13.00
CA GLU A 116 -50.27 -2.40 -11.64
C GLU A 116 -49.22 -2.03 -10.58
N MET A 117 -47.93 -2.27 -10.85
CA MET A 117 -46.84 -1.85 -9.96
C MET A 117 -46.73 -0.33 -9.87
N LYS A 118 -46.96 0.38 -10.97
CA LYS A 118 -46.95 1.85 -11.01
C LYS A 118 -48.16 2.44 -10.28
N ALA A 119 -49.33 1.81 -10.39
CA ALA A 119 -50.52 2.17 -9.61
C ALA A 119 -50.30 1.91 -8.10
N ALA A 120 -49.71 0.78 -7.74
CA ALA A 120 -49.37 0.45 -6.35
C ALA A 120 -48.30 1.39 -5.76
N ALA A 121 -47.34 1.83 -6.57
CA ALA A 121 -46.34 2.83 -6.17
C ALA A 121 -46.97 4.23 -6.03
N LEU A 122 -47.91 4.61 -6.90
CA LEU A 122 -48.66 5.86 -6.78
C LEU A 122 -49.55 5.89 -5.54
N ASP A 123 -50.21 4.78 -5.20
CA ASP A 123 -50.99 4.65 -3.96
C ASP A 123 -50.09 4.69 -2.71
N ALA A 124 -48.90 4.05 -2.75
CA ALA A 124 -47.93 4.12 -1.66
C ALA A 124 -47.36 5.53 -1.47
N VAL A 125 -47.17 6.29 -2.56
CA VAL A 125 -46.75 7.70 -2.52
C VAL A 125 -47.89 8.59 -2.02
N ALA A 126 -49.14 8.32 -2.36
CA ALA A 126 -50.30 9.02 -1.81
C ALA A 126 -50.44 8.77 -0.30
N GLU A 127 -50.29 7.52 0.15
CA GLU A 127 -50.34 7.15 1.57
C GLU A 127 -49.15 7.72 2.36
N ALA A 128 -47.95 7.78 1.75
CA ALA A 128 -46.78 8.45 2.33
C ALA A 128 -46.95 9.97 2.40
N ASN A 129 -47.60 10.58 1.42
CA ASN A 129 -47.93 12.01 1.43
C ASN A 129 -49.00 12.36 2.46
N ASP A 130 -49.98 11.48 2.70
CA ASP A 130 -50.96 11.64 3.79
C ASP A 130 -50.31 11.50 5.18
N ILE A 131 -49.33 10.60 5.32
CA ILE A 131 -48.51 10.48 6.54
C ILE A 131 -47.61 11.71 6.72
N ALA A 132 -47.00 12.22 5.64
CA ALA A 132 -46.19 13.43 5.66
C ALA A 132 -47.05 14.69 5.97
N ALA A 133 -48.28 14.76 5.47
CA ALA A 133 -49.24 15.81 5.81
C ALA A 133 -49.70 15.73 7.27
N ALA A 134 -49.89 14.53 7.81
CA ALA A 134 -50.18 14.32 9.23
C ALA A 134 -48.99 14.73 10.14
N ILE A 135 -47.74 14.47 9.71
CA ILE A 135 -46.52 14.90 10.39
C ILE A 135 -46.31 16.43 10.28
N ALA A 136 -46.64 17.04 9.12
CA ALA A 136 -46.58 18.49 8.93
C ALA A 136 -47.62 19.25 9.78
N THR A 137 -48.77 18.62 10.08
CA THR A 137 -49.78 19.17 10.99
C THR A 137 -49.35 19.07 12.46
N LEU A 138 -48.45 18.14 12.80
CA LEU A 138 -47.85 18.01 14.14
C LEU A 138 -46.65 18.96 14.36
N ASN A 139 -46.00 19.43 13.30
CA ASN A 139 -44.82 20.31 13.35
C ASN A 139 -45.10 21.77 12.95
N GLY A 140 -46.36 22.15 12.73
CA GLY A 140 -46.78 23.48 12.28
C GLY A 140 -46.93 24.52 13.41
N ALA A 141 -45.82 24.94 14.01
CA ALA A 141 -45.72 26.21 14.74
C ALA A 141 -44.37 26.89 14.43
N ASN A 142 -44.18 27.28 13.17
CA ASN A 142 -43.54 28.52 12.68
C ASN A 142 -43.19 28.36 11.18
N GLY A 143 -43.74 29.25 10.34
CA GLY A 143 -43.60 29.24 8.87
C GLY A 143 -42.17 29.54 8.37
N ALA A 144 -41.87 29.49 7.06
CA ALA A 144 -42.70 29.60 5.88
C ALA A 144 -42.08 28.89 4.65
N SER A 145 -42.92 28.77 3.62
CA SER A 145 -42.89 28.00 2.36
C SER A 145 -41.76 28.25 1.34
N VAL A 146 -41.39 27.18 0.62
CA VAL A 146 -40.96 27.22 -0.80
C VAL A 146 -41.72 26.14 -1.59
N GLN A 147 -42.39 26.54 -2.67
CA GLN A 147 -43.03 25.63 -3.64
C GLN A 147 -42.02 25.20 -4.71
N HIS A 148 -41.90 23.88 -4.94
CA HIS A 148 -41.28 23.31 -6.13
C HIS A 148 -42.35 23.05 -7.22
N LEU A 149 -42.06 23.44 -8.46
CA LEU A 149 -42.74 22.95 -9.65
C LEU A 149 -41.75 22.17 -10.51
N ASN A 150 -42.19 21.00 -10.95
CA ASN A 150 -41.49 20.00 -11.76
C ASN A 150 -41.21 20.49 -13.19
N SER A 151 -40.01 20.17 -13.69
CA SER A 151 -39.81 19.73 -15.08
C SER A 151 -38.48 18.96 -15.22
N ARG A 152 -38.54 17.83 -15.91
CA ARG A 152 -37.41 16.94 -16.24
C ARG A 152 -36.24 17.68 -16.91
N SER A 153 -35.04 17.48 -16.37
CA SER A 153 -33.76 17.53 -17.07
C SER A 153 -32.76 16.66 -16.29
N ILE A 154 -32.03 15.80 -17.00
CA ILE A 154 -30.87 15.05 -16.49
C ILE A 154 -29.85 16.05 -15.94
N PRO A 155 -29.25 15.80 -14.76
CA PRO A 155 -27.96 16.39 -14.45
C PRO A 155 -26.91 15.29 -14.19
N ALA A 156 -25.93 15.20 -15.08
CA ALA A 156 -24.55 15.15 -14.61
C ALA A 156 -24.30 16.44 -13.81
N THR A 157 -23.60 16.35 -12.68
CA THR A 157 -23.47 17.35 -11.60
C THR A 157 -24.62 17.34 -10.58
N SER A 158 -24.48 16.52 -9.52
CA SER A 158 -25.14 16.79 -8.24
C SER A 158 -24.14 16.81 -7.11
N SER A 159 -23.32 17.86 -7.09
CA SER A 159 -22.87 18.48 -5.85
C SER A 159 -24.07 19.20 -5.19
N ASN A 160 -24.95 18.44 -4.55
CA ASN A 160 -25.68 19.02 -3.43
C ASN A 160 -24.67 19.09 -2.29
N ASN A 161 -24.00 20.24 -2.15
CA ASN A 161 -23.06 20.66 -1.09
C ASN A 161 -23.66 20.58 0.33
N THR A 162 -24.36 19.50 0.67
CA THR A 162 -25.12 19.31 1.91
C THR A 162 -24.64 18.09 2.70
N GLY A 163 -23.55 17.44 2.27
CA GLY A 163 -22.88 16.34 2.99
C GLY A 163 -21.72 16.83 3.86
N PRO A 164 -21.15 15.96 4.71
CA PRO A 164 -20.00 16.27 5.58
C PRO A 164 -18.69 16.51 4.80
N VAL A 165 -18.60 16.08 3.54
CA VAL A 165 -17.45 16.35 2.65
C VAL A 165 -17.91 17.24 1.51
N THR A 166 -17.36 18.44 1.43
CA THR A 166 -17.60 19.40 0.34
C THR A 166 -16.27 19.97 -0.13
N TRP A 167 -16.26 20.72 -1.24
CA TRP A 167 -15.06 21.33 -1.77
C TRP A 167 -15.39 22.56 -2.63
N ASP A 168 -14.36 23.34 -2.91
CA ASP A 168 -14.35 24.37 -3.94
C ASP A 168 -13.00 24.39 -4.66
N LYS A 169 -12.79 25.35 -5.56
CA LYS A 169 -11.52 25.48 -6.29
C LYS A 169 -10.25 25.61 -5.43
N TYR A 170 -10.38 25.80 -4.11
CA TYR A 170 -9.24 26.02 -3.22
C TYR A 170 -8.89 24.78 -2.39
N SER A 171 -9.85 24.17 -1.70
CA SER A 171 -9.58 23.06 -0.79
C SER A 171 -10.83 22.20 -0.53
N PRO A 172 -10.65 20.95 -0.10
CA PRO A 172 -11.74 20.20 0.53
C PRO A 172 -12.12 20.83 1.88
N GLN A 173 -13.34 20.52 2.30
CA GLN A 173 -13.95 20.92 3.57
C GLN A 173 -14.60 19.71 4.21
N ILE A 174 -14.30 19.49 5.50
CA ILE A 174 -14.93 18.46 6.32
C ILE A 174 -15.77 19.16 7.37
N ASN A 175 -17.08 18.90 7.37
CA ASN A 175 -18.06 19.57 8.23
C ASN A 175 -17.98 21.11 8.19
N GLY A 176 -17.66 21.66 7.01
CA GLY A 176 -17.50 23.10 6.79
C GLY A 176 -16.12 23.68 7.17
N GLU A 177 -15.21 22.86 7.70
CA GLU A 177 -13.84 23.27 8.00
C GLU A 177 -12.88 22.88 6.88
N ARG A 178 -12.10 23.84 6.38
CA ARG A 178 -11.11 23.58 5.32
C ARG A 178 -9.98 22.70 5.82
N LEU A 179 -9.62 21.73 4.98
CA LEU A 179 -8.58 20.76 5.25
C LEU A 179 -7.50 20.86 4.17
N PHE A 180 -6.22 20.88 4.57
CA PHE A 180 -5.17 20.43 3.66
C PHE A 180 -5.26 18.91 3.66
N HIS A 181 -5.66 18.28 2.55
CA HIS A 181 -5.68 16.84 2.44
C HIS A 181 -4.25 16.35 2.22
N PHE A 182 -3.48 16.30 3.30
CA PHE A 182 -2.13 15.75 3.28
C PHE A 182 -2.24 14.28 3.62
N SER A 183 -2.25 13.47 2.56
CA SER A 183 -2.40 12.03 2.63
C SER A 183 -1.05 11.33 2.51
N GLY A 184 -0.93 10.16 3.10
CA GLY A 184 0.19 9.25 2.89
C GLY A 184 -0.33 7.85 2.57
N GLU A 185 0.32 7.16 1.63
CA GLU A 185 -0.10 5.80 1.29
C GLU A 185 0.30 4.80 2.38
N PHE A 186 -0.63 3.90 2.71
CA PHE A 186 -0.48 2.84 3.70
C PHE A 186 -1.18 1.55 3.24
N HIS A 187 -0.41 0.47 3.03
CA HIS A 187 -0.96 -0.84 2.64
C HIS A 187 -0.98 -1.78 3.84
N TYR A 188 -2.12 -1.86 4.52
CA TYR A 188 -2.25 -2.64 5.76
C TYR A 188 -1.90 -4.14 5.57
N TYR A 189 -2.15 -4.70 4.39
CA TYR A 189 -1.82 -6.09 4.06
C TYR A 189 -0.31 -6.35 3.93
N ARG A 190 0.53 -5.31 3.77
CA ARG A 190 2.01 -5.41 3.85
C ARG A 190 2.55 -5.33 5.28
N LEU A 191 1.68 -5.19 6.28
CA LEU A 191 2.00 -5.27 7.72
C LEU A 191 0.98 -6.20 8.40
N PRO A 192 1.17 -7.53 8.37
CA PRO A 192 0.20 -8.50 8.87
C PRO A 192 0.24 -8.62 10.42
N SER A 193 0.25 -7.48 11.09
CA SER A 193 0.16 -7.34 12.54
C SER A 193 -0.79 -6.19 12.86
N PRO A 194 -2.10 -6.46 13.04
CA PRO A 194 -3.12 -5.43 13.19
C PRO A 194 -2.86 -4.44 14.32
N SER A 195 -2.20 -4.88 15.40
CA SER A 195 -1.81 -3.98 16.51
C SER A 195 -0.81 -2.90 16.05
N LEU A 196 0.01 -3.19 15.05
CA LEU A 196 1.02 -2.26 14.51
C LEU A 196 0.45 -1.31 13.44
N TRP A 197 -0.77 -1.52 12.95
CA TRP A 197 -1.44 -0.51 12.11
C TRP A 197 -1.62 0.80 12.87
N LEU A 198 -1.96 0.72 14.16
CA LEU A 198 -2.10 1.90 15.02
C LEU A 198 -0.77 2.66 15.15
N ASP A 199 0.36 1.94 15.28
CA ASP A 199 1.68 2.57 15.36
C ASP A 199 1.98 3.42 14.12
N VAL A 200 1.76 2.87 12.92
CA VAL A 200 2.04 3.56 11.66
C VAL A 200 1.09 4.75 11.46
N LEU A 201 -0.21 4.57 11.71
CA LEU A 201 -1.19 5.66 11.55
C LEU A 201 -1.02 6.75 12.61
N GLU A 202 -0.67 6.42 13.86
CA GLU A 202 -0.31 7.44 14.87
C GLU A 202 1.00 8.16 14.51
N LYS A 203 1.97 7.50 13.87
CA LYS A 203 3.17 8.18 13.32
C LYS A 203 2.79 9.14 12.18
N MET A 204 1.92 8.75 11.27
CA MET A 204 1.40 9.67 10.23
C MET A 204 0.67 10.87 10.85
N SER A 205 -0.25 10.62 11.78
CA SER A 205 -0.98 11.67 12.52
C SER A 205 -0.02 12.61 13.27
N ALA A 206 1.00 12.07 13.94
CA ALA A 206 2.02 12.84 14.66
C ALA A 206 2.92 13.68 13.74
N ALA A 207 3.16 13.22 12.52
CA ALA A 207 3.79 14.03 11.48
C ALA A 207 2.86 15.14 10.96
N GLY A 208 1.55 15.09 11.20
CA GLY A 208 0.58 16.07 10.74
C GLY A 208 -0.10 15.69 9.42
N PHE A 209 0.00 14.43 8.98
CA PHE A 209 -0.89 13.94 7.94
C PHE A 209 -2.33 13.99 8.42
N THR A 210 -3.24 14.40 7.54
CA THR A 210 -4.67 14.50 7.84
C THR A 210 -5.45 13.31 7.29
N ALA A 211 -4.87 12.58 6.35
CA ALA A 211 -5.47 11.41 5.75
C ALA A 211 -4.42 10.30 5.49
N ALA A 212 -4.91 9.08 5.32
CA ALA A 212 -4.17 7.96 4.74
C ALA A 212 -4.90 7.50 3.47
N SER A 213 -4.14 7.11 2.46
CA SER A 213 -4.67 6.47 1.26
C SER A 213 -4.38 4.97 1.34
N ILE A 214 -5.41 4.15 1.05
CA ILE A 214 -5.38 2.72 1.33
C ILE A 214 -5.90 1.93 0.13
N TYR A 215 -5.05 1.06 -0.42
CA TYR A 215 -5.45 0.00 -1.35
C TYR A 215 -6.07 -1.21 -0.65
N PHE A 216 -6.88 -1.95 -1.40
CA PHE A 216 -7.46 -3.22 -0.98
C PHE A 216 -7.13 -4.29 -2.00
N ASN A 217 -6.19 -5.18 -1.67
CA ASN A 217 -5.71 -6.22 -2.56
C ASN A 217 -6.71 -7.38 -2.63
N TRP A 218 -7.38 -7.56 -3.78
CA TRP A 218 -8.39 -8.61 -3.97
C TRP A 218 -7.76 -10.01 -3.85
N GLY A 219 -6.61 -10.27 -4.47
CA GLY A 219 -5.89 -11.55 -4.37
C GLY A 219 -5.52 -11.94 -2.93
N TYR A 220 -5.26 -10.95 -2.07
CA TYR A 220 -5.02 -11.17 -0.64
C TYR A 220 -6.27 -11.65 0.12
N HIS A 221 -7.45 -11.20 -0.29
CA HIS A 221 -8.73 -11.56 0.33
C HIS A 221 -9.40 -12.78 -0.29
N SER A 222 -8.99 -13.23 -1.48
CA SER A 222 -9.72 -14.22 -2.27
C SER A 222 -8.79 -15.30 -2.81
N ALA A 223 -8.84 -16.47 -2.17
CA ALA A 223 -8.14 -17.67 -2.64
C ALA A 223 -8.84 -18.32 -3.86
N LYS A 224 -10.15 -18.08 -3.97
CA LYS A 224 -11.06 -18.75 -4.88
C LYS A 224 -12.13 -17.78 -5.32
N SER A 225 -12.52 -17.85 -6.59
CA SER A 225 -13.54 -16.96 -7.15
C SER A 225 -14.80 -16.92 -6.29
N SER A 226 -15.31 -15.71 -6.05
CA SER A 226 -16.47 -15.41 -5.20
C SER A 226 -16.34 -15.77 -3.71
N VAL A 227 -15.17 -16.18 -3.22
CA VAL A 227 -14.92 -16.48 -1.81
C VAL A 227 -13.95 -15.45 -1.24
N TYR A 228 -14.37 -14.76 -0.17
CA TYR A 228 -13.64 -13.64 0.44
C TYR A 228 -13.45 -13.84 1.94
N ASP A 229 -12.26 -13.49 2.45
CA ASP A 229 -11.93 -13.49 3.87
C ASP A 229 -11.52 -12.09 4.34
N PHE A 230 -12.29 -11.55 5.29
CA PHE A 230 -12.07 -10.26 5.94
C PHE A 230 -11.87 -10.42 7.46
N THR A 231 -11.23 -11.52 7.89
CA THR A 231 -11.00 -11.82 9.31
C THR A 231 -9.51 -11.76 9.69
N GLY A 232 -9.20 -11.69 10.98
CA GLY A 232 -7.82 -11.73 11.48
C GLY A 232 -6.95 -10.60 10.91
N VAL A 233 -5.85 -10.95 10.24
CA VAL A 233 -4.95 -9.99 9.56
C VAL A 233 -5.58 -9.32 8.33
N ARG A 234 -6.81 -9.70 7.96
CA ARG A 234 -7.60 -9.16 6.84
C ARG A 234 -8.81 -8.34 7.31
N ASP A 235 -8.90 -8.03 8.60
CA ASP A 235 -10.07 -7.35 9.19
C ASP A 235 -10.14 -5.86 8.83
N LEU A 236 -11.00 -5.55 7.86
CA LEU A 236 -11.25 -4.18 7.41
C LEU A 236 -12.01 -3.34 8.43
N GLN A 237 -12.89 -3.95 9.22
CA GLN A 237 -13.60 -3.21 10.27
C GLN A 237 -12.62 -2.74 11.34
N LYS A 238 -11.68 -3.60 11.74
CA LYS A 238 -10.62 -3.26 12.68
C LYS A 238 -9.68 -2.20 12.10
N LEU A 239 -9.33 -2.29 10.83
CA LEU A 239 -8.52 -1.29 10.14
C LEU A 239 -9.14 0.12 10.24
N PHE A 240 -10.43 0.26 9.90
CA PHE A 240 -11.10 1.56 9.96
C PHE A 240 -11.31 2.05 11.40
N GLN A 241 -11.54 1.15 12.35
CA GLN A 241 -11.56 1.52 13.77
C GLN A 241 -10.22 2.13 14.21
N ILE A 242 -9.11 1.51 13.82
CA ILE A 242 -7.76 1.99 14.14
C ILE A 242 -7.48 3.33 13.45
N ALA A 243 -7.92 3.53 12.20
CA ALA A 243 -7.79 4.83 11.53
C ALA A 243 -8.56 5.93 12.27
N SER A 244 -9.78 5.65 12.73
CA SER A 244 -10.54 6.57 13.59
C SER A 244 -9.84 6.83 14.93
N GLU A 245 -9.27 5.81 15.56
CA GLU A 245 -8.52 5.93 16.82
C GLU A 245 -7.27 6.82 16.66
N ALA A 246 -6.54 6.67 15.54
CA ALA A 246 -5.39 7.51 15.20
C ALA A 246 -5.78 8.96 14.81
N GLY A 247 -7.08 9.23 14.61
CA GLY A 247 -7.59 10.53 14.19
C GLY A 247 -7.25 10.88 12.75
N ILE A 248 -7.12 9.88 11.86
CA ILE A 248 -6.75 10.06 10.46
C ILE A 248 -7.93 9.73 9.54
N TYR A 249 -8.22 10.61 8.58
CA TYR A 249 -9.20 10.30 7.54
C TYR A 249 -8.67 9.27 6.54
N VAL A 250 -9.54 8.68 5.74
CA VAL A 250 -9.17 7.68 4.73
C VAL A 250 -9.66 8.08 3.34
N THR A 251 -8.76 7.98 2.37
CA THR A 251 -9.09 7.84 0.94
C THR A 251 -9.05 6.35 0.61
N SER A 252 -10.22 5.73 0.40
CA SER A 252 -10.28 4.31 0.05
C SER A 252 -9.99 4.12 -1.44
N ARG A 253 -9.11 3.19 -1.80
CA ARG A 253 -8.77 2.86 -3.19
C ARG A 253 -9.12 1.39 -3.45
N ALA A 254 -10.41 1.14 -3.62
CA ALA A 254 -11.00 -0.20 -3.61
C ALA A 254 -10.75 -1.03 -4.89
N GLY A 255 -10.04 -0.47 -5.86
CA GLY A 255 -9.75 -1.12 -7.13
C GLY A 255 -10.93 -1.03 -8.12
N PRO A 256 -11.21 -2.09 -8.91
CA PRO A 256 -10.82 -3.48 -8.68
C PRO A 256 -9.33 -3.80 -8.97
N TYR A 257 -8.71 -3.07 -9.90
CA TYR A 257 -7.26 -3.12 -10.14
C TYR A 257 -6.54 -2.06 -9.30
N ILE A 258 -5.38 -2.39 -8.74
CA ILE A 258 -4.61 -1.46 -7.89
C ILE A 258 -3.14 -1.29 -8.29
N ASN A 259 -2.61 -2.12 -9.19
CA ASN A 259 -1.19 -2.16 -9.51
C ASN A 259 -0.32 -2.44 -8.26
N ALA A 260 0.18 -1.39 -7.59
CA ALA A 260 0.85 -1.42 -6.30
C ALA A 260 2.13 -2.28 -6.20
N GLU A 261 2.68 -2.73 -7.33
CA GLU A 261 3.72 -3.76 -7.40
C GLU A 261 3.35 -5.07 -6.66
N ASP A 262 2.05 -5.34 -6.59
CA ASP A 262 1.49 -6.55 -6.00
C ASP A 262 1.29 -7.63 -7.05
N ASP A 263 1.31 -8.89 -6.60
CA ASP A 263 0.94 -10.05 -7.40
C ASP A 263 -0.36 -9.78 -8.16
N GLY A 264 -0.27 -9.81 -9.49
CA GLY A 264 -1.39 -9.59 -10.40
C GLY A 264 -1.95 -8.17 -10.42
N GLY A 265 -1.20 -7.21 -9.89
CA GLY A 265 -1.66 -5.85 -9.61
C GLY A 265 -2.89 -5.82 -8.68
N GLY A 266 -2.98 -6.81 -7.79
CA GLY A 266 -4.07 -7.02 -6.84
C GLY A 266 -5.17 -7.97 -7.29
N PHE A 267 -5.18 -8.44 -8.55
CA PHE A 267 -6.13 -9.48 -8.97
C PHE A 267 -5.77 -10.86 -8.40
N PRO A 268 -6.76 -11.70 -8.04
CA PRO A 268 -6.49 -13.08 -7.65
C PRO A 268 -6.04 -13.90 -8.88
N GLY A 269 -5.19 -14.93 -8.71
CA GLY A 269 -4.82 -15.82 -9.82
C GLY A 269 -6.00 -16.57 -10.47
N CYS A 270 -7.13 -16.70 -9.76
CA CYS A 270 -8.40 -17.22 -10.28
C CYS A 270 -9.31 -16.14 -10.92
N TYR A 271 -8.74 -15.00 -11.32
CA TYR A 271 -9.49 -13.88 -11.87
C TYR A 271 -10.31 -14.25 -13.12
N THR A 272 -11.56 -13.80 -13.13
CA THR A 272 -12.55 -14.10 -14.18
C THR A 272 -13.28 -12.83 -14.64
N GLU A 273 -12.68 -11.65 -14.44
CA GLU A 273 -13.31 -10.34 -14.73
C GLU A 273 -14.61 -10.05 -13.94
N ALA A 274 -14.85 -10.81 -12.87
CA ALA A 274 -16.02 -10.70 -12.00
C ALA A 274 -15.91 -9.57 -10.96
N TRP A 275 -15.46 -8.39 -11.37
CA TRP A 275 -15.21 -7.26 -10.46
C TRP A 275 -16.45 -6.83 -9.66
N GLU A 276 -17.66 -7.00 -10.22
CA GLU A 276 -18.91 -6.70 -9.51
C GLU A 276 -19.07 -7.52 -8.22
N GLN A 277 -18.59 -8.77 -8.22
CA GLN A 277 -18.64 -9.65 -7.05
C GLN A 277 -17.67 -9.19 -5.98
N TRP A 278 -16.47 -8.76 -6.38
CA TRP A 278 -15.48 -8.19 -5.47
C TRP A 278 -16.03 -6.94 -4.79
N LEU A 279 -16.53 -5.98 -5.57
CA LEU A 279 -17.11 -4.75 -5.02
C LEU A 279 -18.29 -5.06 -4.09
N SER A 280 -19.20 -5.97 -4.48
CA SER A 280 -20.30 -6.39 -3.60
C SER A 280 -19.85 -6.99 -2.26
N ALA A 281 -18.63 -7.55 -2.20
CA ALA A 281 -18.07 -8.11 -0.98
C ALA A 281 -17.38 -7.06 -0.11
N ILE A 282 -16.65 -6.11 -0.70
CA ILE A 282 -15.90 -5.09 0.05
C ILE A 282 -16.73 -3.86 0.41
N ASP A 283 -17.67 -3.44 -0.45
CA ASP A 283 -18.42 -2.20 -0.30
C ASP A 283 -19.19 -2.07 1.02
N PRO A 284 -19.78 -3.15 1.61
CA PRO A 284 -20.40 -3.05 2.92
C PRO A 284 -19.46 -2.53 4.03
N TYR A 285 -18.16 -2.85 3.97
CA TYR A 285 -17.17 -2.33 4.91
C TYR A 285 -16.86 -0.85 4.67
N LEU A 286 -16.75 -0.45 3.39
CA LEU A 286 -16.53 0.95 3.01
C LEU A 286 -17.74 1.83 3.37
N VAL A 287 -18.95 1.34 3.12
CA VAL A 287 -20.22 2.01 3.42
C VAL A 287 -20.44 2.14 4.93
N ALA A 288 -19.98 1.17 5.73
CA ALA A 288 -20.01 1.30 7.18
C ALA A 288 -18.98 2.32 7.71
N ALA A 289 -17.85 2.49 7.01
CA ALA A 289 -16.74 3.33 7.42
C ALA A 289 -16.70 4.73 6.77
N GLN A 290 -17.62 5.08 5.87
CA GLN A 290 -17.73 6.45 5.35
C GLN A 290 -18.14 7.44 6.44
N ILE A 291 -17.65 8.67 6.33
CA ILE A 291 -17.87 9.74 7.31
C ILE A 291 -19.34 10.08 7.54
N THR A 292 -20.21 9.86 6.54
CA THR A 292 -21.67 10.01 6.70
C THR A 292 -22.29 8.98 7.65
N LYS A 293 -21.54 7.95 8.05
CA LYS A 293 -21.87 6.94 9.07
C LYS A 293 -20.98 7.03 10.32
N GLY A 294 -20.16 8.08 10.43
CA GLY A 294 -19.26 8.29 11.57
C GLY A 294 -17.91 7.59 11.47
N GLY A 295 -17.58 6.99 10.33
CA GLY A 295 -16.25 6.40 10.10
C GLY A 295 -15.24 7.37 9.46
N PRO A 296 -14.01 6.92 9.16
CA PRO A 296 -12.93 7.79 8.70
C PRO A 296 -12.91 8.06 7.19
N ILE A 297 -13.67 7.33 6.35
CA ILE A 297 -13.54 7.44 4.88
C ILE A 297 -14.21 8.72 4.39
N ILE A 298 -13.44 9.58 3.74
CA ILE A 298 -13.89 10.88 3.18
C ILE A 298 -13.88 10.92 1.65
N LEU A 299 -13.11 10.05 1.00
CA LEU A 299 -13.00 9.94 -0.46
C LEU A 299 -12.93 8.46 -0.83
N ASN A 300 -13.49 8.11 -2.00
CA ASN A 300 -13.28 6.80 -2.61
C ASN A 300 -12.70 6.97 -4.01
N GLN A 301 -11.56 6.37 -4.29
CA GLN A 301 -11.02 6.27 -5.63
C GLN A 301 -11.68 5.13 -6.39
N VAL A 302 -12.01 5.39 -7.65
CA VAL A 302 -12.60 4.41 -8.56
C VAL A 302 -11.53 4.00 -9.57
N GLU A 303 -11.20 2.70 -9.65
CA GLU A 303 -10.11 2.18 -10.50
C GLU A 303 -8.71 2.75 -10.11
N ASN A 304 -7.69 2.45 -10.90
CA ASN A 304 -6.31 2.88 -10.73
C ASN A 304 -5.61 3.13 -12.09
N GLU A 305 -5.20 4.37 -12.36
CA GLU A 305 -4.35 4.70 -13.52
C GLU A 305 -4.92 4.27 -14.90
N LEU A 306 -6.23 4.03 -14.97
CA LEU A 306 -6.92 3.60 -16.17
C LEU A 306 -6.67 4.51 -17.39
N GLY A 307 -6.25 3.89 -18.49
CA GLY A 307 -6.09 4.56 -19.77
C GLY A 307 -7.41 5.14 -20.33
N GLY A 308 -7.30 6.03 -21.32
CA GLY A 308 -8.49 6.63 -21.95
C GLY A 308 -9.26 5.64 -22.84
N GLY A 309 -10.54 5.93 -23.11
CA GLY A 309 -11.40 5.14 -24.00
C GLY A 309 -12.27 4.09 -23.31
N GLN A 310 -12.27 4.04 -21.97
CA GLN A 310 -13.04 3.10 -21.17
C GLN A 310 -14.13 3.78 -20.31
N GLN A 311 -14.71 4.88 -20.80
CA GLN A 311 -15.68 5.70 -20.06
C GLN A 311 -16.90 4.93 -19.53
N ASN A 312 -17.40 3.96 -20.31
CA ASN A 312 -18.54 3.15 -19.88
C ASN A 312 -18.19 2.16 -18.76
N TYR A 313 -16.98 1.61 -18.77
CA TYR A 313 -16.49 0.77 -17.68
C TYR A 313 -16.33 1.60 -16.41
N MET A 314 -15.68 2.77 -16.53
CA MET A 314 -15.53 3.72 -15.44
C MET A 314 -16.87 4.11 -14.81
N GLN A 315 -17.87 4.43 -15.65
CA GLN A 315 -19.23 4.73 -15.21
C GLN A 315 -19.92 3.57 -14.50
N SER A 316 -19.65 2.33 -14.92
CA SER A 316 -20.23 1.12 -14.33
C SER A 316 -19.70 0.89 -12.91
N LEU A 317 -18.40 1.11 -12.69
CA LEU A 317 -17.80 1.07 -11.36
C LEU A 317 -18.41 2.13 -10.43
N GLU A 318 -18.53 3.37 -10.90
CA GLU A 318 -19.18 4.43 -10.14
C GLU A 318 -20.62 4.07 -9.76
N TYR A 319 -21.41 3.56 -10.71
CA TYR A 319 -22.78 3.13 -10.45
C TYR A 319 -22.84 2.02 -9.42
N LYS A 320 -21.94 1.03 -9.48
CA LYS A 320 -21.89 -0.05 -8.51
C LYS A 320 -21.63 0.47 -7.09
N PHE A 321 -20.62 1.33 -6.91
CA PHE A 321 -20.34 1.95 -5.60
C PHE A 321 -21.53 2.77 -5.07
N ARG A 322 -22.22 3.52 -5.94
CA ARG A 322 -23.42 4.28 -5.56
C ARG A 322 -24.59 3.37 -5.20
N GLU A 323 -24.81 2.30 -5.97
CA GLU A 323 -25.85 1.30 -5.74
C GLU A 323 -25.67 0.61 -4.38
N ASP A 324 -24.42 0.26 -4.03
CA ASP A 324 -24.08 -0.38 -2.77
C ASP A 324 -24.14 0.58 -1.56
N GLY A 325 -24.16 1.89 -1.80
CA GLY A 325 -24.50 2.90 -0.79
C GLY A 325 -23.38 3.88 -0.42
N LEU A 326 -22.31 3.98 -1.22
CA LEU A 326 -21.31 5.04 -1.03
C LEU A 326 -21.88 6.40 -1.44
N THR A 327 -21.78 7.36 -0.52
CA THR A 327 -22.36 8.71 -0.66
C THR A 327 -21.31 9.83 -0.63
N ILE A 328 -20.07 9.47 -0.32
CA ILE A 328 -18.90 10.36 -0.31
C ILE A 328 -18.41 10.66 -1.74
N PRO A 329 -17.58 11.71 -1.93
CA PRO A 329 -17.06 12.05 -3.25
C PRO A 329 -16.13 10.98 -3.81
N PHE A 330 -16.21 10.80 -5.12
CA PHE A 330 -15.33 9.92 -5.87
C PHE A 330 -14.15 10.67 -6.47
N THR A 331 -13.00 10.01 -6.50
CA THR A 331 -11.78 10.53 -7.14
C THR A 331 -11.20 9.50 -8.09
N PHE A 332 -10.25 9.92 -8.91
CA PHE A 332 -9.45 9.08 -9.79
C PHE A 332 -7.99 9.52 -9.71
N ASN A 333 -7.06 8.64 -10.05
CA ASN A 333 -5.64 8.95 -10.19
C ASN A 333 -5.20 8.71 -11.64
N ASP A 334 -5.15 9.79 -12.42
CA ASP A 334 -4.66 9.72 -13.80
C ASP A 334 -3.13 9.59 -13.79
N VAL A 335 -2.56 8.67 -14.59
CA VAL A 335 -1.09 8.40 -14.72
C VAL A 335 -0.22 9.65 -14.92
N ASN A 336 -0.84 10.73 -15.39
CA ASN A 336 -0.25 12.04 -15.59
C ASN A 336 -1.36 13.09 -15.68
N GLN A 337 -0.98 14.33 -15.96
CA GLN A 337 -1.90 15.43 -16.22
C GLN A 337 -2.56 15.29 -17.61
N GLY A 338 -3.31 14.20 -17.82
CA GLY A 338 -3.99 13.85 -19.07
C GLY A 338 -5.44 14.32 -19.16
N GLY A 339 -6.08 14.58 -18.00
CA GLY A 339 -7.48 14.99 -17.90
C GLY A 339 -8.47 13.85 -18.15
N ARG A 340 -8.04 12.59 -17.99
CA ARG A 340 -8.89 11.41 -18.14
C ARG A 340 -9.92 11.39 -17.01
N TYR A 341 -11.18 11.13 -17.35
CA TYR A 341 -12.28 11.05 -16.38
C TYR A 341 -12.48 12.33 -15.54
N ALA A 342 -11.97 13.47 -16.00
CA ALA A 342 -12.21 14.77 -15.37
C ALA A 342 -13.57 15.36 -15.76
N THR A 343 -14.11 14.99 -16.93
CA THR A 343 -15.43 15.42 -17.43
C THR A 343 -16.04 14.34 -18.33
N GLY A 344 -17.37 14.36 -18.48
CA GLY A 344 -18.08 13.47 -19.40
C GLY A 344 -18.55 12.17 -18.73
N THR A 345 -18.77 11.13 -19.52
CA THR A 345 -19.21 9.81 -19.00
C THR A 345 -18.10 9.18 -18.16
N GLY A 346 -18.47 8.65 -16.98
CA GLY A 346 -17.52 8.08 -16.02
C GLY A 346 -16.56 9.11 -15.44
N SER A 347 -17.01 10.37 -15.29
CA SER A 347 -16.22 11.39 -14.63
C SER A 347 -16.43 11.36 -13.12
N VAL A 348 -15.32 11.42 -12.38
CA VAL A 348 -15.32 11.46 -10.92
C VAL A 348 -15.66 12.86 -10.37
N ASP A 349 -15.89 12.96 -9.07
CA ASP A 349 -16.27 14.22 -8.41
C ASP A 349 -15.09 15.18 -8.20
N ILE A 350 -13.89 14.64 -7.97
CA ILE A 350 -12.62 15.36 -7.84
C ILE A 350 -11.58 14.68 -8.73
N TYR A 351 -11.04 15.38 -9.73
CA TYR A 351 -9.97 14.84 -10.55
C TYR A 351 -8.63 14.83 -9.80
N GLY A 352 -7.97 13.68 -9.75
CA GLY A 352 -6.61 13.51 -9.29
C GLY A 352 -5.66 13.04 -10.40
N SER A 353 -4.40 13.39 -10.27
CA SER A 353 -3.33 12.94 -11.18
C SER A 353 -2.07 12.58 -10.42
N ASP A 354 -1.27 11.70 -11.02
CA ASP A 354 -0.05 11.21 -10.42
C ASP A 354 1.20 11.91 -10.94
N SER A 355 2.28 11.88 -10.16
CA SER A 355 3.57 12.40 -10.58
C SER A 355 4.75 11.79 -9.83
N TYR A 356 5.62 11.14 -10.61
CA TYR A 356 6.90 10.58 -10.16
C TYR A 356 8.10 11.28 -10.82
N PRO A 357 8.43 12.53 -10.42
CA PRO A 357 9.32 13.40 -11.18
C PRO A 357 10.77 12.92 -11.28
N LEU A 358 11.24 12.06 -10.38
CA LEU A 358 12.58 11.45 -10.45
C LEU A 358 12.58 10.07 -11.12
N GLY A 359 11.40 9.52 -11.44
CA GLY A 359 11.23 8.12 -11.85
C GLY A 359 11.69 7.16 -10.76
N PHE A 360 11.92 5.90 -11.17
CA PHE A 360 12.17 4.79 -10.24
C PHE A 360 13.59 4.20 -10.29
N ASN A 361 14.50 4.84 -11.05
CA ASN A 361 15.88 4.37 -11.15
C ASN A 361 16.75 4.99 -10.04
N CYS A 362 16.95 4.22 -8.97
CA CYS A 362 17.73 4.64 -7.81
C CYS A 362 19.26 4.57 -8.00
N ALA A 363 19.79 4.13 -9.15
CA ALA A 363 21.22 3.87 -9.32
C ALA A 363 22.12 5.11 -9.21
N ASN A 364 21.56 6.31 -9.41
CA ASN A 364 22.28 7.58 -9.31
C ASN A 364 21.52 8.56 -8.40
N PRO A 365 21.46 8.30 -7.08
CA PRO A 365 20.52 8.97 -6.18
C PRO A 365 20.78 10.48 -6.02
N THR A 366 21.99 10.95 -6.35
CA THR A 366 22.35 12.38 -6.25
C THR A 366 22.12 13.18 -7.53
N ARG A 367 21.65 12.55 -8.62
CA ARG A 367 21.44 13.20 -9.91
C ARG A 367 19.98 13.60 -10.09
N TRP A 368 19.68 14.89 -9.90
CA TRP A 368 18.35 15.43 -10.15
C TRP A 368 18.24 16.13 -11.51
N PRO A 369 17.04 16.16 -12.12
CA PRO A 369 16.72 17.01 -13.26
C PRO A 369 17.05 18.49 -12.98
N SER A 370 17.25 19.26 -14.05
CA SER A 370 17.52 20.71 -13.93
C SER A 370 16.33 21.51 -13.42
N SER A 371 15.11 20.98 -13.49
CA SER A 371 13.88 21.66 -13.05
C SER A 371 12.89 20.69 -12.41
N VAL A 372 12.22 21.16 -11.35
CA VAL A 372 10.97 20.59 -10.82
C VAL A 372 9.80 20.73 -11.82
N PRO A 373 8.72 19.93 -11.70
CA PRO A 373 7.48 20.15 -12.46
C PRO A 373 6.84 21.51 -12.16
N THR A 374 6.54 22.31 -13.18
CA THR A 374 5.93 23.65 -13.04
C THR A 374 4.56 23.78 -13.73
N GLY A 375 4.06 22.68 -14.27
CA GLY A 375 2.87 22.66 -15.13
C GLY A 375 1.54 22.49 -14.40
N PHE A 376 1.54 22.03 -13.13
CA PHE A 376 0.32 21.60 -12.44
C PHE A 376 -0.74 22.69 -12.40
N ARG A 377 -0.39 23.89 -11.89
CA ARG A 377 -1.34 25.01 -11.82
C ARG A 377 -1.96 25.32 -13.18
N SER A 378 -1.13 25.39 -14.22
CA SER A 378 -1.58 25.73 -15.57
C SER A 378 -2.52 24.66 -16.13
N PHE A 379 -2.27 23.39 -15.81
CA PHE A 379 -3.06 22.26 -16.27
C PHE A 379 -4.45 22.27 -15.62
N TYR A 380 -4.52 22.31 -14.30
CA TYR A 380 -5.81 22.36 -13.60
C TYR A 380 -6.62 23.63 -13.94
N SER A 381 -5.95 24.77 -14.14
CA SER A 381 -6.62 25.99 -14.61
C SER A 381 -7.26 25.84 -16.01
N ARG A 382 -6.68 24.99 -16.88
CA ARG A 382 -7.25 24.70 -18.21
C ARG A 382 -8.43 23.73 -18.13
N LEU A 383 -8.41 22.77 -17.19
CA LEU A 383 -9.58 21.94 -16.90
C LEU A 383 -10.75 22.80 -16.43
N ASN A 384 -10.46 23.89 -15.70
CA ASN A 384 -11.43 24.89 -15.25
C ASN A 384 -12.61 24.25 -14.47
N LEU A 385 -12.26 23.30 -13.61
CA LEU A 385 -13.17 22.63 -12.70
C LEU A 385 -13.21 23.41 -11.38
N ASN A 386 -14.39 23.48 -10.75
CA ASN A 386 -14.55 24.16 -9.45
C ASN A 386 -14.13 23.23 -8.29
N GLU A 387 -12.90 22.76 -8.35
CA GLU A 387 -12.37 21.72 -7.46
C GLU A 387 -10.90 21.99 -7.07
N PRO A 388 -10.43 21.45 -5.94
CA PRO A 388 -9.05 21.61 -5.51
C PRO A 388 -8.11 20.78 -6.38
N TYR A 389 -6.86 21.22 -6.50
CA TYR A 389 -5.86 20.46 -7.26
C TYR A 389 -5.37 19.27 -6.43
N PHE A 390 -5.48 18.07 -7.00
CA PHE A 390 -5.18 16.83 -6.29
C PHE A 390 -4.06 16.02 -6.94
N LEU A 391 -2.95 15.87 -6.23
CA LEU A 391 -1.92 14.88 -6.56
C LEU A 391 -2.25 13.57 -5.85
N ALA A 392 -2.97 12.68 -6.54
CA ALA A 392 -3.51 11.45 -5.96
C ALA A 392 -2.41 10.47 -5.57
N GLU A 393 -1.34 10.40 -6.35
CA GLU A 393 -0.04 9.86 -5.97
C GLU A 393 1.08 10.84 -6.33
N TYR A 394 1.86 11.22 -5.33
CA TYR A 394 3.11 11.94 -5.54
C TYR A 394 4.26 11.16 -4.92
N GLN A 395 5.38 11.13 -5.63
CA GLN A 395 6.56 10.37 -5.25
C GLN A 395 6.97 10.58 -3.78
N GLY A 396 6.75 9.57 -2.96
CA GLY A 396 7.24 9.44 -1.58
C GLY A 396 8.50 8.57 -1.46
N GLY A 397 8.85 7.84 -2.52
CA GLY A 397 10.00 6.95 -2.62
C GLY A 397 10.16 6.34 -4.01
N SER A 398 10.66 5.12 -4.10
CA SER A 398 10.75 4.34 -5.33
C SER A 398 10.72 2.85 -5.04
N PHE A 399 10.07 2.07 -5.90
CA PHE A 399 10.26 0.61 -5.91
C PHE A 399 11.70 0.29 -6.36
N ASP A 400 12.18 -0.92 -6.03
CA ASP A 400 13.49 -1.43 -6.44
C ASP A 400 13.34 -2.88 -6.91
N PRO A 401 13.79 -3.23 -8.13
CA PRO A 401 13.59 -4.57 -8.67
C PRO A 401 14.59 -5.58 -8.15
N TRP A 402 14.34 -6.86 -8.43
CA TRP A 402 15.35 -7.90 -8.31
C TRP A 402 16.63 -7.51 -9.06
N GLY A 403 17.79 -7.67 -8.42
CA GLY A 403 19.07 -7.18 -8.95
C GLY A 403 19.25 -5.66 -8.93
N GLY A 404 18.34 -4.93 -8.28
CA GLY A 404 18.40 -3.49 -8.05
C GLY A 404 19.49 -3.06 -7.06
N VAL A 405 19.42 -1.79 -6.64
CA VAL A 405 20.46 -1.13 -5.83
C VAL A 405 20.13 -1.07 -4.33
N GLY A 406 18.95 -1.58 -3.93
CA GLY A 406 18.46 -1.59 -2.56
C GLY A 406 17.72 -0.30 -2.18
N TYR A 407 16.67 -0.43 -1.37
CA TYR A 407 15.84 0.69 -0.92
C TYR A 407 16.58 1.78 -0.13
N ALA A 408 17.69 1.44 0.54
CA ALA A 408 18.54 2.46 1.18
C ALA A 408 19.06 3.50 0.17
N THR A 409 19.35 3.06 -1.07
CA THR A 409 19.76 3.94 -2.16
C THR A 409 18.55 4.73 -2.71
N CYS A 410 17.37 4.12 -2.81
CA CYS A 410 16.13 4.81 -3.18
C CYS A 410 15.74 5.91 -2.18
N GLY A 411 15.97 5.67 -0.88
CA GLY A 411 15.79 6.68 0.17
C GLY A 411 16.73 7.87 0.02
N GLN A 412 17.92 7.70 -0.56
CA GLN A 412 18.82 8.81 -0.89
C GLN A 412 18.30 9.63 -2.09
N LEU A 413 17.72 8.97 -3.11
CA LEU A 413 17.16 9.66 -4.28
C LEU A 413 16.04 10.64 -3.89
N THR A 414 15.16 10.19 -2.98
CA THR A 414 13.97 10.91 -2.54
C THR A 414 14.08 11.41 -1.10
N ASN A 415 15.28 11.78 -0.65
CA ASN A 415 15.59 12.15 0.73
C ASN A 415 14.85 13.42 1.25
N GLU A 416 15.23 13.92 2.43
CA GLU A 416 14.64 15.13 3.02
C GLU A 416 14.84 16.39 2.16
N GLN A 417 15.91 16.45 1.36
CA GLN A 417 16.13 17.58 0.44
C GLN A 417 15.14 17.51 -0.74
N PHE A 418 14.86 16.31 -1.25
CA PHE A 418 13.84 16.10 -2.27
C PHE A 418 12.48 16.57 -1.73
N ALA A 419 12.10 16.12 -0.54
CA ALA A 419 10.88 16.54 0.13
C ALA A 419 10.80 18.07 0.30
N LYS A 420 11.90 18.71 0.69
CA LYS A 420 11.96 20.17 0.85
C LYS A 420 11.76 20.91 -0.47
N VAL A 421 12.33 20.44 -1.58
CA VAL A 421 12.26 21.15 -2.87
C VAL A 421 10.98 20.82 -3.64
N TYR A 422 10.64 19.54 -3.77
CA TYR A 422 9.55 19.08 -4.65
C TYR A 422 8.19 19.27 -4.00
N TYR A 423 8.00 18.96 -2.72
CA TYR A 423 6.69 19.11 -2.08
C TYR A 423 6.34 20.58 -1.88
N LYS A 424 7.31 21.43 -1.49
CA LYS A 424 7.08 22.89 -1.43
C LYS A 424 6.76 23.48 -2.80
N ASN A 425 7.36 22.95 -3.87
CA ASN A 425 7.00 23.33 -5.24
C ASN A 425 5.56 22.92 -5.62
N ASN A 426 5.00 21.87 -5.02
CA ASN A 426 3.59 21.53 -5.18
C ASN A 426 2.72 22.59 -4.49
N TYR A 427 3.03 22.96 -3.24
CA TYR A 427 2.30 24.00 -2.52
C TYR A 427 2.35 25.34 -3.26
N ALA A 428 3.51 25.71 -3.81
CA ALA A 428 3.72 26.91 -4.63
C ALA A 428 2.79 26.98 -5.86
N GLN A 429 2.28 25.84 -6.33
CA GLN A 429 1.35 25.76 -7.46
C GLN A 429 -0.12 25.78 -7.02
N GLY A 430 -0.39 25.86 -5.71
CA GLY A 430 -1.74 25.87 -5.13
C GLY A 430 -2.32 24.48 -4.87
N ILE A 431 -1.48 23.45 -4.79
CA ILE A 431 -1.92 22.09 -4.41
C ILE A 431 -2.32 22.09 -2.93
N THR A 432 -3.55 21.68 -2.64
CA THR A 432 -4.09 21.51 -1.27
C THR A 432 -4.56 20.08 -0.98
N MET A 433 -4.46 19.20 -1.97
CA MET A 433 -4.65 17.76 -1.82
C MET A 433 -3.43 17.03 -2.42
N GLN A 434 -2.76 16.20 -1.62
CA GLN A 434 -1.60 15.42 -2.06
C GLN A 434 -1.49 14.14 -1.23
N SER A 435 -1.41 12.97 -1.88
CA SER A 435 -0.99 11.71 -1.24
C SER A 435 0.47 11.41 -1.55
N LEU A 436 1.24 11.00 -0.56
CA LEU A 436 2.63 10.56 -0.75
C LEU A 436 2.70 9.03 -0.90
N TYR A 437 2.96 8.59 -2.13
CA TYR A 437 3.13 7.18 -2.50
C TYR A 437 4.63 6.83 -2.49
N ILE A 438 5.17 6.16 -1.48
CA ILE A 438 4.54 5.66 -0.25
C ILE A 438 5.02 6.44 0.98
N THR A 439 4.19 6.48 2.04
CA THR A 439 4.58 6.97 3.37
C THR A 439 5.08 5.85 4.29
N TYR A 440 4.42 4.69 4.28
CA TYR A 440 4.91 3.42 4.85
C TYR A 440 4.60 2.26 3.91
N GLY A 441 5.64 1.54 3.44
CA GLY A 441 5.46 0.47 2.45
C GLY A 441 5.33 -0.94 3.03
N GLY A 442 6.12 -1.27 4.06
CA GLY A 442 6.07 -2.57 4.73
C GLY A 442 6.77 -3.69 3.95
N THR A 443 6.24 -4.90 4.04
CA THR A 443 6.84 -6.13 3.51
C THR A 443 5.86 -6.85 2.60
N SER A 444 6.29 -7.22 1.40
CA SER A 444 5.58 -8.14 0.50
C SER A 444 5.81 -9.59 0.94
N TRP A 445 5.36 -9.91 2.15
CA TRP A 445 5.40 -11.26 2.73
C TRP A 445 4.52 -12.23 1.92
N GLY A 446 4.69 -13.53 2.11
CA GLY A 446 3.79 -14.54 1.55
C GLY A 446 3.47 -14.33 0.07
N ALA A 447 4.47 -14.29 -0.80
CA ALA A 447 4.30 -14.16 -2.25
C ALA A 447 3.51 -12.92 -2.76
N LEU A 448 3.29 -11.89 -1.93
CA LEU A 448 2.52 -10.70 -2.32
C LEU A 448 3.14 -9.86 -3.44
N ALA A 449 4.45 -9.97 -3.67
CA ALA A 449 5.16 -9.15 -4.65
C ALA A 449 4.88 -9.60 -6.09
N ALA A 450 4.68 -8.63 -7.00
CA ALA A 450 4.89 -8.86 -8.43
C ALA A 450 6.38 -9.09 -8.74
N PRO A 451 6.73 -9.69 -9.90
CA PRO A 451 8.12 -9.90 -10.32
C PRO A 451 9.00 -8.63 -10.42
N VAL A 452 8.39 -7.44 -10.42
CA VAL A 452 9.09 -6.15 -10.48
C VAL A 452 9.67 -5.70 -9.14
N VAL A 453 9.32 -6.34 -8.03
CA VAL A 453 9.87 -6.08 -6.68
C VAL A 453 10.22 -7.38 -5.95
N TYR A 454 10.99 -7.27 -4.87
CA TYR A 454 11.33 -8.40 -3.99
C TYR A 454 10.58 -8.32 -2.65
N THR A 455 11.03 -9.06 -1.62
CA THR A 455 10.27 -9.22 -0.36
C THR A 455 10.08 -7.91 0.40
N SER A 456 11.13 -7.09 0.51
CA SER A 456 10.99 -5.75 1.10
C SER A 456 10.17 -4.85 0.18
N TYR A 457 9.33 -4.02 0.79
CA TYR A 457 8.68 -2.90 0.14
C TYR A 457 8.93 -1.62 0.96
N ASP A 458 10.16 -1.45 1.49
CA ASP A 458 10.57 -0.27 2.26
C ASP A 458 10.40 1.03 1.47
N TYR A 459 10.58 0.95 0.15
CA TYR A 459 10.37 2.05 -0.81
C TYR A 459 11.31 3.25 -0.62
N GLY A 460 12.21 3.22 0.38
CA GLY A 460 12.93 4.41 0.83
C GLY A 460 11.97 5.47 1.41
N ALA A 461 10.85 5.05 2.00
CA ALA A 461 9.76 5.91 2.44
C ALA A 461 10.10 6.76 3.68
N ALA A 462 9.15 7.61 4.10
CA ALA A 462 9.30 8.43 5.30
C ALA A 462 9.37 7.57 6.58
N ILE A 463 8.49 6.57 6.67
CA ILE A 463 8.51 5.53 7.68
C ILE A 463 9.04 4.27 7.00
N SER A 464 10.20 3.77 7.44
CA SER A 464 10.83 2.59 6.83
C SER A 464 10.04 1.31 7.11
N GLU A 465 10.37 0.22 6.41
CA GLU A 465 9.82 -1.13 6.60
C GLU A 465 9.75 -1.57 8.09
N PRO A 466 10.81 -1.44 8.91
CA PRO A 466 10.77 -1.74 10.35
C PRO A 466 10.04 -0.70 11.22
N ARG A 467 9.36 0.27 10.59
CA ARG A 467 8.61 1.38 11.21
C ARG A 467 9.49 2.47 11.83
N THR A 468 10.77 2.57 11.46
CA THR A 468 11.70 3.62 11.91
C THR A 468 11.42 4.94 11.18
N LEU A 469 11.60 6.06 11.87
CA LEU A 469 11.43 7.40 11.31
C LEU A 469 12.72 7.85 10.60
N THR A 470 12.62 8.18 9.32
CA THR A 470 13.77 8.67 8.52
C THR A 470 13.94 10.19 8.62
N ALA A 471 15.05 10.74 8.10
CA ALA A 471 15.20 12.20 7.98
C ALA A 471 14.08 12.85 7.17
N LYS A 472 13.56 12.15 6.15
CA LYS A 472 12.43 12.59 5.32
C LYS A 472 11.15 12.76 6.14
N TYR A 473 10.90 11.88 7.11
CA TYR A 473 9.76 12.00 8.03
C TYR A 473 9.79 13.30 8.81
N TYR A 474 10.96 13.69 9.34
CA TYR A 474 11.08 14.92 10.11
C TYR A 474 10.90 16.17 9.24
N GLU A 475 11.39 16.19 8.01
CA GLU A 475 11.08 17.26 7.05
C GLU A 475 9.58 17.35 6.77
N LEU A 476 8.94 16.22 6.50
CA LEU A 476 7.50 16.14 6.26
C LEU A 476 6.70 16.66 7.46
N LYS A 477 7.12 16.31 8.68
CA LYS A 477 6.48 16.82 9.90
C LYS A 477 6.52 18.34 9.98
N LEU A 478 7.66 18.94 9.67
CA LEU A 478 7.81 20.39 9.70
C LEU A 478 6.85 21.06 8.70
N GLN A 479 6.75 20.51 7.50
CA GLN A 479 5.85 21.02 6.45
C GLN A 479 4.37 20.82 6.81
N ALA A 480 3.97 19.60 7.16
CA ALA A 480 2.58 19.25 7.44
C ALA A 480 2.04 20.00 8.66
N THR A 481 2.84 20.13 9.73
CA THR A 481 2.44 20.90 10.92
C THR A 481 2.22 22.38 10.58
N PHE A 482 3.09 22.95 9.72
CA PHE A 482 2.91 24.31 9.22
C PHE A 482 1.60 24.44 8.43
N LEU A 483 1.33 23.55 7.48
CA LEU A 483 0.12 23.57 6.65
C LEU A 483 -1.16 23.44 7.48
N ASN A 484 -1.13 22.60 8.53
CA ASN A 484 -2.25 22.46 9.46
C ASN A 484 -2.48 23.71 10.31
N THR A 485 -1.42 24.43 10.63
CA THR A 485 -1.45 25.65 11.47
C THR A 485 -1.83 26.89 10.64
N ALA A 486 -1.25 27.05 9.45
CA ALA A 486 -1.37 28.23 8.60
C ALA A 486 -2.62 28.20 7.72
N LYS A 487 -3.81 28.12 8.34
CA LYS A 487 -5.11 27.99 7.64
C LYS A 487 -5.33 28.94 6.44
N PRO A 488 -4.86 30.21 6.42
CA PRO A 488 -5.00 31.07 5.25
C PRO A 488 -4.39 30.53 3.95
N ILE A 489 -3.45 29.57 4.03
CA ILE A 489 -2.85 28.93 2.84
C ILE A 489 -3.85 28.07 2.05
N LEU A 490 -4.97 27.68 2.68
CA LEU A 490 -6.01 26.84 2.07
C LEU A 490 -6.93 27.61 1.11
N THR A 491 -6.74 28.93 1.00
CA THR A 491 -7.53 29.81 0.12
C THR A 491 -6.65 30.90 -0.45
N THR A 492 -5.81 30.57 -1.43
CA THR A 492 -4.81 31.51 -1.98
C THR A 492 -4.91 31.70 -3.48
N GLU A 493 -4.56 32.89 -3.95
CA GLU A 493 -4.26 33.19 -5.35
C GLU A 493 -2.75 33.31 -5.57
N TYR A 494 -2.29 32.94 -6.76
CA TYR A 494 -0.87 32.93 -7.11
C TYR A 494 -0.41 34.24 -7.74
N PHE A 495 0.78 34.69 -7.36
CA PHE A 495 1.50 35.79 -7.97
C PHE A 495 2.98 35.44 -8.16
N ALA A 496 3.61 36.01 -9.18
CA ALA A 496 5.06 35.96 -9.31
C ALA A 496 5.68 36.96 -8.33
N GLY A 497 6.64 36.50 -7.53
CA GLY A 497 7.34 37.34 -6.58
C GLY A 497 8.46 38.17 -7.21
N ASN A 498 9.13 38.98 -6.38
CA ASN A 498 10.20 39.87 -6.82
C ASN A 498 11.48 39.60 -6.03
N THR A 499 12.48 39.04 -6.71
CA THR A 499 13.78 38.68 -6.14
C THR A 499 14.91 39.48 -6.78
N SER A 500 15.93 39.86 -6.01
CA SER A 500 17.13 40.54 -6.54
C SER A 500 18.07 39.62 -7.35
N ASN A 501 17.83 38.31 -7.37
CA ASN A 501 18.71 37.31 -7.98
C ASN A 501 17.89 36.38 -8.88
N SER A 502 18.17 36.39 -10.19
CA SER A 502 17.47 35.56 -11.18
C SER A 502 17.74 34.06 -11.06
N ALA A 503 18.71 33.64 -10.23
CA ALA A 503 18.90 32.24 -9.85
C ALA A 503 17.83 31.74 -8.87
N ILE A 504 16.98 32.62 -8.34
CA ILE A 504 15.90 32.31 -7.41
C ILE A 504 14.54 32.51 -8.09
N VAL A 505 13.63 31.59 -7.83
CA VAL A 505 12.22 31.69 -8.20
C VAL A 505 11.42 31.94 -6.94
N ASP A 506 10.62 32.99 -6.93
CA ASP A 506 9.66 33.32 -5.87
C ASP A 506 8.23 33.09 -6.36
N SER A 507 7.54 32.14 -5.73
CA SER A 507 6.12 31.85 -5.96
C SER A 507 5.31 32.32 -4.76
N VAL A 508 4.47 33.33 -4.97
CA VAL A 508 3.70 33.98 -3.90
C VAL A 508 2.28 33.43 -3.88
N LEU A 509 1.87 32.86 -2.74
CA LEU A 509 0.50 32.47 -2.46
C LEU A 509 -0.12 33.52 -1.54
N GLN A 510 -1.01 34.35 -2.06
CA GLN A 510 -1.70 35.38 -1.29
C GLN A 510 -3.08 34.89 -0.87
N SER A 511 -3.36 34.86 0.43
CA SER A 511 -4.66 34.46 0.97
C SER A 511 -5.76 35.43 0.52
N VAL A 512 -6.90 34.89 0.11
CA VAL A 512 -8.09 35.66 -0.24
C VAL A 512 -8.83 36.12 1.02
N GLY A 513 -9.35 37.34 1.01
CA GLY A 513 -10.17 37.89 2.11
C GLY A 513 -9.38 38.81 3.04
N SER A 514 -9.81 38.90 4.30
CA SER A 514 -9.33 39.94 5.24
C SER A 514 -7.93 39.69 5.82
N SER A 515 -7.37 38.49 5.69
CA SER A 515 -6.02 38.19 6.20
C SER A 515 -4.91 38.82 5.38
N ASN A 516 -5.07 38.87 4.04
CA ASN A 516 -4.05 39.33 3.07
C ASN A 516 -2.63 38.79 3.35
N ALA A 517 -2.52 37.61 3.99
CA ALA A 517 -1.26 36.95 4.25
C ALA A 517 -0.66 36.49 2.92
N GLN A 518 0.65 36.65 2.77
CA GLN A 518 1.37 36.11 1.63
C GLN A 518 2.35 35.04 2.12
N PHE A 519 2.46 33.96 1.36
CA PHE A 519 3.45 32.91 1.57
C PHE A 519 4.34 32.85 0.34
N HIS A 520 5.60 33.25 0.50
CA HIS A 520 6.58 33.20 -0.59
C HIS A 520 7.31 31.87 -0.54
N VAL A 521 7.11 31.02 -1.54
CA VAL A 521 7.83 29.75 -1.68
C VAL A 521 9.00 29.95 -2.63
N LEU A 522 10.20 29.92 -2.05
CA LEU A 522 11.45 30.28 -2.71
C LEU A 522 12.28 29.03 -3.00
N ARG A 523 12.79 28.94 -4.24
CA ARG A 523 13.69 27.85 -4.65
C ARG A 523 14.71 28.35 -5.65
N GLN A 524 15.79 27.59 -5.84
CA GLN A 524 16.69 27.84 -6.97
C GLN A 524 15.99 27.52 -8.30
N SER A 525 16.33 28.26 -9.34
CA SER A 525 15.82 28.02 -10.70
C SER A 525 16.32 26.69 -11.26
N THR A 526 17.59 26.35 -10.98
CA THR A 526 18.19 25.03 -11.26
C THR A 526 18.06 24.12 -10.03
N THR A 527 17.28 23.05 -10.17
CA THR A 527 16.92 22.15 -9.06
C THR A 527 18.10 21.30 -8.55
N SER A 528 19.06 20.96 -9.42
CA SER A 528 20.27 20.21 -9.04
C SER A 528 21.40 21.07 -8.44
N SER A 529 21.21 22.39 -8.33
CA SER A 529 22.23 23.29 -7.80
C SER A 529 22.34 23.19 -6.27
N THR A 530 23.57 22.99 -5.80
CA THR A 530 23.93 23.02 -4.37
C THR A 530 24.63 24.31 -3.96
N ALA A 531 24.78 25.27 -4.89
CA ALA A 531 25.46 26.53 -4.63
C ALA A 531 24.64 27.40 -3.67
N LYS A 532 25.29 28.00 -2.67
CA LYS A 532 24.63 29.00 -1.80
C LYS A 532 24.35 30.26 -2.61
N GLN A 533 23.14 30.77 -2.50
CA GLN A 533 22.71 32.00 -3.16
C GLN A 533 22.48 33.10 -2.12
N THR A 534 22.84 34.33 -2.49
CA THR A 534 22.45 35.53 -1.74
C THR A 534 21.45 36.31 -2.56
N PHE A 535 20.35 36.72 -1.94
CA PHE A 535 19.28 37.46 -2.58
C PHE A 535 18.45 38.23 -1.55
N THR A 536 17.68 39.20 -2.05
CA THR A 536 16.59 39.83 -1.30
C THR A 536 15.26 39.60 -2.01
N VAL A 537 14.19 39.57 -1.23
CA VAL A 537 12.79 39.51 -1.69
C VAL A 537 12.12 40.82 -1.32
N THR A 538 11.40 41.43 -2.25
CA THR A 538 10.58 42.61 -1.97
C THR A 538 9.14 42.17 -1.72
N VAL A 539 8.62 42.48 -0.53
CA VAL A 539 7.26 42.14 -0.13
C VAL A 539 6.45 43.41 0.14
N ASN A 540 5.17 43.36 -0.21
CA ASN A 540 4.28 44.52 -0.13
C ASN A 540 3.05 44.06 0.67
N ILE A 541 2.94 44.53 1.92
CA ILE A 541 1.84 44.20 2.82
C ILE A 541 1.18 45.50 3.33
N THR A 542 0.06 45.38 4.03
CA THR A 542 -0.72 46.54 4.51
C THR A 542 0.09 47.50 5.39
N GLU A 543 1.08 46.98 6.12
CA GLU A 543 1.96 47.76 7.00
C GLU A 543 3.09 48.50 6.27
N GLY A 544 3.34 48.18 5.00
CA GLY A 544 4.37 48.81 4.18
C GLY A 544 5.15 47.82 3.33
N ASP A 545 6.15 48.36 2.63
CA ASP A 545 7.03 47.60 1.75
C ASP A 545 8.31 47.23 2.50
N PHE A 546 8.71 45.97 2.40
CA PHE A 546 9.92 45.44 3.05
C PHE A 546 10.84 44.79 2.01
N THR A 547 12.15 44.98 2.20
CA THR A 547 13.19 44.26 1.44
C THR A 547 13.90 43.31 2.38
N ILE A 548 13.73 42.01 2.16
CA ILE A 548 14.04 40.97 3.13
C ILE A 548 15.14 40.04 2.58
N PRO A 549 16.21 39.74 3.32
CA PRO A 549 17.28 38.86 2.86
C PRO A 549 16.95 37.36 3.01
N ASN A 550 17.43 36.53 2.06
CA ASN A 550 17.61 35.06 2.12
C ASN A 550 16.57 34.23 2.92
N CYS A 551 15.53 33.69 2.27
CA CYS A 551 14.53 32.81 2.93
C CYS A 551 13.98 31.71 1.99
N PRO A 552 13.62 30.49 2.45
CA PRO A 552 12.97 29.45 1.64
C PRO A 552 11.42 29.43 1.69
N ILE A 553 10.77 29.65 2.84
CA ILE A 553 9.33 29.97 2.93
C ILE A 553 9.16 31.17 3.86
N LEU A 554 8.69 32.29 3.30
CA LEU A 554 8.54 33.56 4.01
C LEU A 554 7.05 33.83 4.26
N PRO A 555 6.53 33.65 5.49
CA PRO A 555 5.21 34.15 5.84
C PRO A 555 5.28 35.68 6.03
N THR A 556 4.42 36.41 5.34
CA THR A 556 4.34 37.88 5.45
C THR A 556 2.91 38.35 5.62
N GLY A 557 2.71 39.41 6.41
CA GLY A 557 1.38 39.90 6.77
C GLY A 557 0.49 38.81 7.37
N TYR A 558 1.08 37.88 8.12
CA TYR A 558 0.42 36.70 8.66
C TYR A 558 0.01 36.91 10.12
N ASN A 559 -1.27 36.71 10.43
CA ASN A 559 -1.74 36.77 11.81
C ASN A 559 -1.50 35.43 12.50
N THR A 560 -0.87 35.47 13.66
CA THR A 560 -0.86 34.36 14.60
C THR A 560 -2.09 34.49 15.52
N SER A 561 -2.06 33.90 16.72
CA SER A 561 -3.18 33.99 17.66
C SER A 561 -3.36 35.39 18.26
N TYR A 562 -2.26 36.03 18.70
CA TYR A 562 -2.29 37.38 19.28
C TYR A 562 -1.33 38.36 18.61
N HIS A 563 -0.41 37.87 17.79
CA HIS A 563 0.62 38.67 17.15
C HIS A 563 0.44 38.66 15.63
N ARG A 564 1.17 39.55 14.96
CA ARG A 564 1.22 39.59 13.50
C ARG A 564 2.65 39.47 13.04
N ILE A 565 2.96 38.43 12.27
CA ILE A 565 4.25 38.30 11.58
C ILE A 565 4.18 39.23 10.37
N LEU A 566 4.87 40.37 10.45
CA LEU A 566 5.04 41.26 9.30
C LEU A 566 5.86 40.54 8.23
N TYR A 567 6.97 39.93 8.65
CA TYR A 567 7.72 38.94 7.89
C TYR A 567 8.61 38.10 8.81
N SER A 568 9.03 36.92 8.33
CA SER A 568 10.07 36.11 8.96
C SER A 568 10.94 35.43 7.92
N THR A 569 12.26 35.60 7.99
CA THR A 569 13.22 34.86 7.13
C THR A 569 13.38 33.40 7.55
N SER A 570 12.85 33.03 8.71
CA SER A 570 12.82 31.67 9.22
C SER A 570 11.48 31.02 8.87
N GLU A 571 11.50 29.72 8.59
CA GLU A 571 10.28 28.96 8.35
C GLU A 571 9.49 28.82 9.66
N LEU A 572 8.17 28.95 9.60
CA LEU A 572 7.29 28.74 10.75
C LEU A 572 6.96 27.25 10.86
N PHE A 573 7.26 26.62 12.00
CA PHE A 573 6.83 25.25 12.27
C PHE A 573 5.38 25.20 12.73
N SER A 574 5.05 25.93 13.81
CA SER A 574 3.69 26.05 14.34
C SER A 574 3.59 27.21 15.32
N HIS A 575 2.37 27.63 15.65
CA HIS A 575 2.03 28.55 16.73
C HIS A 575 0.68 28.17 17.35
N SER A 576 0.50 28.46 18.64
CA SER A 576 -0.77 28.25 19.35
C SER A 576 -0.83 29.08 20.62
N VAL A 577 -2.05 29.38 21.07
CA VAL A 577 -2.29 29.82 22.45
C VAL A 577 -1.98 28.66 23.40
N VAL A 578 -1.23 28.95 24.47
CA VAL A 578 -0.85 28.01 25.52
C VAL A 578 -1.06 28.70 26.88
N GLY A 579 -2.21 28.46 27.50
CA GLY A 579 -2.58 29.13 28.75
C GLY A 579 -2.79 30.64 28.52
N SER A 580 -2.06 31.47 29.28
CA SER A 580 -2.17 32.94 29.17
C SER A 580 -1.27 33.59 28.11
N ARG A 581 -0.48 32.80 27.38
CA ARG A 581 0.51 33.28 26.39
C ARG A 581 0.36 32.58 25.05
N GLU A 582 1.07 33.10 24.05
CA GLU A 582 1.28 32.42 22.77
C GLU A 582 2.64 31.70 22.77
N VAL A 583 2.73 30.60 22.04
CA VAL A 583 3.99 29.91 21.74
C VAL A 583 4.12 29.76 20.24
N ALA A 584 5.28 30.07 19.68
CA ALA A 584 5.60 29.85 18.27
C ALA A 584 7.01 29.27 18.12
N VAL A 585 7.22 28.49 17.05
CA VAL A 585 8.53 27.91 16.72
C VAL A 585 8.89 28.29 15.29
N VAL A 586 10.05 28.89 15.11
CA VAL A 586 10.62 29.23 13.80
C VAL A 586 11.99 28.60 13.62
N TYR A 587 12.34 28.24 12.38
CA TYR A 587 13.57 27.51 12.12
C TYR A 587 14.22 27.82 10.76
N ALA A 588 15.52 27.57 10.67
CA ALA A 588 16.32 27.57 9.45
C ALA A 588 17.53 26.64 9.63
N TYR A 589 18.44 26.53 8.65
CA TYR A 589 19.62 25.68 8.85
C TYR A 589 20.58 26.27 9.87
N GLN A 590 21.33 25.39 10.52
CA GLN A 590 22.32 25.78 11.52
C GLN A 590 23.33 26.78 10.92
N GLY A 591 23.58 27.86 11.66
CA GLY A 591 24.49 28.94 11.29
C GLY A 591 23.87 30.00 10.38
N GLU A 592 22.67 29.80 9.83
CA GLU A 592 21.98 30.81 9.04
C GLU A 592 21.54 32.00 9.92
N TYR A 593 21.64 33.19 9.35
CA TYR A 593 21.11 34.40 9.97
C TYR A 593 19.58 34.44 9.78
N GLY A 594 18.86 34.79 10.84
CA GLY A 594 17.41 34.92 10.82
C GLY A 594 16.95 36.28 11.35
N GLU A 595 15.84 36.75 10.79
CA GLU A 595 15.18 37.99 11.14
C GLU A 595 13.66 37.77 11.15
N ILE A 596 12.99 38.22 12.21
CA ILE A 596 11.53 38.25 12.31
C ILE A 596 11.07 39.64 12.74
N ALA A 597 10.09 40.18 12.03
CA ALA A 597 9.41 41.42 12.41
C ALA A 597 7.98 41.11 12.85
N LEU A 598 7.67 41.50 14.09
CA LEU A 598 6.36 41.31 14.70
C LEU A 598 5.64 42.65 14.81
N GLY A 599 4.37 42.66 14.47
CA GLY A 599 3.42 43.76 14.66
C GLY A 599 2.24 43.32 15.53
N GLY A 600 1.14 44.07 15.43
CA GLY A 600 -0.02 43.91 16.33
C GLY A 600 0.10 44.72 17.62
N PHE A 601 1.04 45.66 17.68
CA PHE A 601 1.26 46.53 18.83
C PHE A 601 0.73 47.94 18.58
N THR A 602 0.53 48.67 19.68
CA THR A 602 0.20 50.11 19.66
C THR A 602 1.31 50.89 20.35
N ALA A 603 1.38 52.21 20.16
CA ALA A 603 2.38 53.05 20.83
C ALA A 603 2.39 52.92 22.37
N LYS A 604 1.28 52.47 22.97
CA LYS A 604 1.16 52.23 24.41
C LYS A 604 1.71 50.87 24.85
N SER A 605 1.95 49.95 23.92
CA SER A 605 2.31 48.57 24.18
C SER A 605 3.75 48.40 24.68
N LYS A 606 4.69 49.31 24.36
CA LYS A 606 6.08 49.26 24.86
C LYS A 606 6.73 47.86 24.72
N VAL A 607 6.73 47.33 23.51
CA VAL A 607 7.19 45.97 23.21
C VAL A 607 8.70 45.79 23.47
N GLN A 608 9.08 44.63 24.01
CA GLN A 608 10.46 44.24 24.26
C GLN A 608 10.65 42.73 24.02
N ALA A 609 11.87 42.32 23.68
CA ALA A 609 12.25 40.93 23.50
C ALA A 609 13.42 40.55 24.43
N GLN A 610 13.33 39.40 25.07
CA GLN A 610 14.37 38.85 25.94
C GLN A 610 14.67 37.39 25.55
N ALA A 611 15.92 37.12 25.17
CA ALA A 611 16.40 35.76 25.00
C ALA A 611 16.87 35.16 26.34
N TYR A 612 16.63 33.87 26.54
CA TYR A 612 17.05 33.12 27.73
C TYR A 612 18.23 32.17 27.46
N SER A 613 18.62 32.03 26.20
CA SER A 613 19.87 31.44 25.74
C SER A 613 20.27 32.12 24.41
N GLY A 614 21.49 31.87 23.93
CA GLY A 614 21.96 32.46 22.66
C GLY A 614 22.04 33.99 22.69
N ASN A 615 22.29 34.58 21.51
CA ASN A 615 22.36 36.03 21.32
C ASN A 615 21.28 36.48 20.34
N ILE A 616 20.56 37.54 20.71
CA ILE A 616 19.63 38.25 19.83
C ILE A 616 19.95 39.73 19.82
N THR A 617 19.56 40.43 18.77
CA THR A 617 19.38 41.89 18.81
C THR A 617 17.94 42.22 18.47
N SER A 618 17.40 43.29 19.05
CA SER A 618 16.02 43.70 18.77
C SER A 618 15.92 45.22 18.57
N ASN A 619 15.11 45.64 17.61
CA ASN A 619 14.79 47.04 17.35
C ASN A 619 13.28 47.22 17.40
N ALA A 620 12.80 47.95 18.42
CA ALA A 620 11.38 48.19 18.65
C ALA A 620 10.97 49.59 18.17
N THR A 621 9.80 49.68 17.57
CA THR A 621 9.08 50.92 17.24
C THR A 621 7.81 51.01 18.08
N ASP A 622 7.02 52.07 17.88
CA ASP A 622 5.71 52.20 18.51
C ASP A 622 4.71 51.09 18.12
N THR A 623 4.91 50.40 16.99
CA THR A 623 3.92 49.44 16.45
C THR A 623 4.51 48.09 16.06
N SER A 624 5.82 47.93 16.11
CA SER A 624 6.51 46.71 15.71
C SER A 624 7.79 46.44 16.51
N ILE A 625 8.26 45.20 16.48
CA ILE A 625 9.60 44.82 16.94
C ILE A 625 10.25 43.90 15.90
N GLN A 626 11.46 44.26 15.48
CA GLN A 626 12.32 43.39 14.68
C GLN A 626 13.29 42.67 15.61
N ILE A 627 13.45 41.36 15.45
CA ILE A 627 14.37 40.53 16.22
C ILE A 627 15.28 39.80 15.24
N ASN A 628 16.59 39.91 15.48
CA ASN A 628 17.64 39.31 14.67
C ASN A 628 18.40 38.27 15.49
N TYR A 629 18.74 37.16 14.87
CA TYR A 629 19.39 36.02 15.53
C TYR A 629 20.20 35.19 14.53
N GLN A 630 21.00 34.27 15.07
CA GLN A 630 21.66 33.22 14.29
C GLN A 630 21.15 31.86 14.78
N HIS A 631 20.71 31.01 13.85
CA HIS A 631 20.18 29.69 14.19
C HIS A 631 21.30 28.79 14.74
N SER A 632 21.24 28.46 16.02
CA SER A 632 22.21 27.59 16.69
C SER A 632 21.58 26.97 17.93
N GLY A 633 21.24 25.70 17.87
CA GLY A 633 20.48 25.02 18.93
C GLY A 633 19.03 25.50 18.98
N VAL A 634 18.54 25.67 20.20
CA VAL A 634 17.24 26.28 20.51
C VAL A 634 17.45 27.54 21.34
N ILE A 635 16.91 28.66 20.86
CA ILE A 635 16.94 29.98 21.50
C ILE A 635 15.50 30.37 21.88
N PRO A 636 15.11 30.25 23.16
CA PRO A 636 13.82 30.73 23.64
C PRO A 636 13.88 32.25 23.85
N VAL A 637 12.98 32.95 23.18
CA VAL A 637 12.81 34.41 23.25
C VAL A 637 11.40 34.71 23.77
N VAL A 638 11.29 35.49 24.84
CA VAL A 638 10.00 36.02 25.29
C VAL A 638 9.84 37.44 24.76
N VAL A 639 8.77 37.66 24.01
CA VAL A 639 8.34 38.98 23.57
C VAL A 639 7.18 39.41 24.47
N SER A 640 7.36 40.53 25.16
CA SER A 640 6.38 41.08 26.10
C SER A 640 5.96 42.47 25.68
N ALA A 641 4.67 42.75 25.75
CA ALA A 641 4.11 44.06 25.50
C ALA A 641 2.89 44.34 26.39
N HIS A 642 2.77 45.57 26.89
CA HIS A 642 1.65 45.97 27.73
C HIS A 642 0.31 45.86 26.99
N GLY A 643 -0.61 45.10 27.55
CA GLY A 643 -1.96 44.89 26.99
C GLY A 643 -2.03 43.87 25.85
N VAL A 644 -0.94 43.17 25.56
CA VAL A 644 -0.88 42.05 24.60
C VAL A 644 -0.33 40.83 25.34
N PRO A 645 -0.90 39.62 25.17
CA PRO A 645 -0.32 38.40 25.75
C PRO A 645 1.14 38.21 25.34
N ASP A 646 1.97 37.66 26.24
CA ASP A 646 3.37 37.36 25.91
C ASP A 646 3.44 36.32 24.77
N LEU A 647 4.49 36.42 23.95
CA LEU A 647 4.88 35.37 22.99
C LEU A 647 6.16 34.70 23.47
N LEU A 648 6.14 33.38 23.66
CA LEU A 648 7.34 32.56 23.72
C LEU A 648 7.68 32.07 22.31
N LEU A 649 8.67 32.71 21.69
CA LEU A 649 9.22 32.36 20.39
C LEU A 649 10.45 31.45 20.58
N TYR A 650 10.36 30.21 20.12
CA TYR A 650 11.52 29.35 19.95
C TYR A 650 12.14 29.58 18.57
N VAL A 651 13.39 30.03 18.56
CA VAL A 651 14.23 30.07 17.35
C VAL A 651 15.12 28.82 17.38
N ALA A 652 14.89 27.89 16.46
CA ALA A 652 15.61 26.62 16.40
C ALA A 652 16.43 26.49 15.11
N ASP A 653 17.55 25.79 15.12
CA ASP A 653 18.08 25.23 13.87
C ASP A 653 17.26 24.02 13.41
N TYR A 654 17.44 23.62 12.15
CA TYR A 654 16.71 22.54 11.50
C TYR A 654 16.69 21.23 12.30
N TYR A 655 17.83 20.80 12.82
CA TYR A 655 17.93 19.51 13.52
C TYR A 655 17.21 19.54 14.87
N HIS A 656 17.18 20.69 15.53
CA HIS A 656 16.41 20.85 16.76
C HIS A 656 14.92 21.07 16.49
N ALA A 657 14.56 21.77 15.40
CA ALA A 657 13.18 21.89 14.94
C ALA A 657 12.57 20.52 14.62
N ALA A 658 13.34 19.62 14.03
CA ALA A 658 12.95 18.22 13.81
C ALA A 658 12.57 17.48 15.10
N LEU A 659 13.02 17.93 16.28
CA LEU A 659 12.67 17.34 17.58
C LEU A 659 11.56 18.11 18.33
N PHE A 660 11.00 19.16 17.74
CA PHE A 660 9.79 19.81 18.24
C PHE A 660 8.54 19.05 17.79
N TRP A 661 7.55 19.01 18.68
CA TRP A 661 6.22 18.45 18.47
C TRP A 661 5.19 19.45 18.97
N ALA A 662 4.04 19.51 18.31
CA ALA A 662 2.95 20.42 18.69
C ALA A 662 1.61 19.67 18.74
N PRO A 663 1.45 18.60 19.55
CA PRO A 663 0.21 17.85 19.63
C PRO A 663 -0.94 18.73 20.13
N GLU A 664 -2.13 18.51 19.57
CA GLU A 664 -3.35 19.15 20.06
C GLU A 664 -3.82 18.50 21.36
N VAL A 665 -4.27 19.33 22.30
CA VAL A 665 -4.94 18.87 23.54
C VAL A 665 -6.43 19.16 23.52
N SER A 666 -6.87 19.99 22.57
CA SER A 666 -8.26 20.26 22.19
C SER A 666 -8.24 20.94 20.81
N PRO A 667 -9.35 20.96 20.06
CA PRO A 667 -9.39 21.60 18.74
C PRO A 667 -8.83 23.02 18.77
N GLY A 668 -7.76 23.25 18.00
CA GLY A 668 -7.09 24.55 17.88
C GLY A 668 -6.18 24.97 19.04
N ASN A 669 -6.05 24.18 20.13
CA ASN A 669 -5.09 24.44 21.20
C ASN A 669 -4.05 23.31 21.32
N ARG A 670 -2.78 23.71 21.28
CA ARG A 670 -1.64 22.78 21.31
C ARG A 670 -0.81 22.96 22.58
N VAL A 671 -0.03 21.93 22.89
CA VAL A 671 1.17 22.06 23.73
C VAL A 671 2.39 21.87 22.86
N PHE A 672 3.52 22.45 23.24
CA PHE A 672 4.77 22.24 22.52
C PHE A 672 5.69 21.36 23.35
N VAL A 673 6.22 20.31 22.71
CA VAL A 673 7.12 19.33 23.33
C VAL A 673 8.41 19.29 22.53
N TYR A 674 9.54 19.43 23.20
CA TYR A 674 10.86 19.39 22.59
C TYR A 674 11.73 18.30 23.24
N GLY A 675 12.41 17.52 22.40
CA GLY A 675 13.43 16.55 22.81
C GLY A 675 13.14 15.09 22.45
N PRO A 676 11.95 14.53 22.75
CA PRO A 676 11.63 13.13 22.43
C PRO A 676 11.69 12.80 20.93
N TRP A 677 12.06 11.55 20.63
CA TRP A 677 12.15 11.01 19.25
C TRP A 677 10.80 10.98 18.53
N LEU A 678 9.72 10.68 19.26
CA LEU A 678 8.34 10.66 18.77
C LEU A 678 7.37 11.10 19.88
N VAL A 679 6.44 12.01 19.57
CA VAL A 679 5.27 12.33 20.41
C VAL A 679 4.02 12.06 19.58
N ARG A 680 3.26 11.03 19.93
CA ARG A 680 2.07 10.58 19.19
C ARG A 680 0.90 11.52 19.41
N ASN A 681 0.58 11.79 20.68
CA ASN A 681 -0.52 12.66 21.07
C ASN A 681 -0.31 13.25 22.47
N ALA A 682 -1.22 14.15 22.84
CA ALA A 682 -1.29 14.74 24.17
C ALA A 682 -2.74 14.79 24.66
N THR A 683 -2.96 14.58 25.95
CA THR A 683 -4.27 14.73 26.58
C THR A 683 -4.13 15.55 27.85
N LEU A 684 -4.95 16.60 27.98
CA LEU A 684 -5.00 17.43 29.18
C LEU A 684 -6.23 17.09 30.00
N SER A 685 -6.05 16.64 31.24
CA SER A 685 -7.13 16.32 32.18
C SER A 685 -6.88 17.02 33.51
N GLY A 686 -7.71 18.03 33.82
CA GLY A 686 -7.48 18.86 35.01
C GLY A 686 -6.10 19.53 34.96
N SER A 687 -5.27 19.31 35.99
CA SER A 687 -3.89 19.83 36.06
C SER A 687 -2.84 18.87 35.50
N ASP A 688 -3.25 17.76 34.91
CA ASP A 688 -2.35 16.67 34.51
C ASP A 688 -2.29 16.59 32.99
N LEU A 689 -1.07 16.65 32.45
CA LEU A 689 -0.81 16.51 31.02
C LEU A 689 -0.24 15.12 30.75
N TYR A 690 -0.92 14.34 29.93
CA TYR A 690 -0.49 13.02 29.48
C TYR A 690 0.09 13.12 28.08
N LEU A 691 1.31 12.64 27.90
CA LEU A 691 1.99 12.54 26.62
C LEU A 691 2.20 11.05 26.30
N ARG A 692 1.93 10.67 25.05
CA ARG A 692 2.22 9.33 24.52
C ARG A 692 3.29 9.42 23.44
N GLY A 693 4.22 8.48 23.40
CA GLY A 693 5.28 8.48 22.40
C GLY A 693 6.42 7.50 22.65
N GLY A 694 7.53 7.72 21.95
CA GLY A 694 8.72 6.89 22.05
C GLY A 694 10.01 7.71 22.14
N VAL A 695 11.02 7.14 22.78
CA VAL A 695 12.40 7.66 22.80
C VAL A 695 13.36 6.58 22.35
N ASN A 696 14.37 6.94 21.57
CA ASN A 696 15.44 6.04 21.11
C ASN A 696 16.65 6.02 22.07
N GLU A 697 16.74 6.99 22.97
CA GLU A 697 17.75 7.07 24.02
C GLU A 697 17.21 7.82 25.24
N THR A 698 17.98 7.84 26.34
CA THR A 698 17.63 8.67 27.50
C THR A 698 17.73 10.13 27.10
N THR A 699 16.61 10.85 27.11
CA THR A 699 16.53 12.21 26.56
C THR A 699 15.89 13.20 27.53
N SER A 700 16.26 14.47 27.38
CA SER A 700 15.57 15.58 28.04
C SER A 700 14.25 15.85 27.33
N ILE A 701 13.21 16.18 28.11
CA ILE A 701 11.95 16.71 27.59
C ILE A 701 11.75 18.13 28.11
N GLU A 702 11.32 19.03 27.22
CA GLU A 702 10.78 20.33 27.58
C GLU A 702 9.36 20.48 27.06
N VAL A 703 8.45 20.98 27.89
CA VAL A 703 7.04 21.15 27.58
C VAL A 703 6.61 22.59 27.86
N ALA A 704 6.17 23.29 26.81
CA ALA A 704 5.38 24.51 26.95
C ALA A 704 3.90 24.12 27.05
N ALA A 705 3.38 24.16 28.27
CA ALA A 705 2.00 23.83 28.62
C ALA A 705 1.30 24.99 29.36
N PRO A 706 -0.04 25.00 29.42
CA PRO A 706 -0.80 26.00 30.18
C PRO A 706 -0.41 26.03 31.66
N GLU A 707 -0.54 27.18 32.34
CA GLU A 707 -0.07 27.37 33.72
C GLU A 707 -0.78 26.48 34.75
N LEU A 708 -1.96 25.98 34.40
CA LEU A 708 -2.75 25.04 35.21
C LEU A 708 -2.08 23.67 35.33
N VAL A 709 -1.17 23.32 34.40
CA VAL A 709 -0.47 22.03 34.40
C VAL A 709 0.54 21.98 35.55
N LYS A 710 0.39 20.96 36.39
CA LYS A 710 1.24 20.71 37.57
C LYS A 710 2.03 19.40 37.46
N SER A 711 1.52 18.44 36.70
CA SER A 711 2.10 17.12 36.50
C SER A 711 2.15 16.78 35.01
N VAL A 712 3.26 16.19 34.58
CA VAL A 712 3.42 15.68 33.20
C VAL A 712 3.70 14.19 33.29
N TYR A 713 2.93 13.41 32.55
CA TYR A 713 3.05 11.96 32.45
C TYR A 713 3.54 11.60 31.05
N TRP A 714 4.44 10.61 30.97
CA TRP A 714 4.91 10.03 29.72
C TRP A 714 4.59 8.55 29.71
N ASN A 715 3.78 8.11 28.74
CA ASN A 715 3.32 6.72 28.63
C ASN A 715 2.72 6.18 29.95
N GLY A 716 1.99 7.05 30.67
CA GLY A 716 1.37 6.74 31.96
C GLY A 716 2.25 6.99 33.19
N GLU A 717 3.57 7.17 33.03
CA GLU A 717 4.52 7.37 34.13
C GLU A 717 4.78 8.85 34.43
N LEU A 718 4.79 9.23 35.71
CA LEU A 718 5.02 10.63 36.12
C LEU A 718 6.47 11.04 35.86
N ILE A 719 6.67 12.12 35.09
CA ILE A 719 7.99 12.74 34.91
C ILE A 719 8.22 13.77 36.01
N ARG A 720 9.38 13.69 36.67
CA ARG A 720 9.81 14.74 37.61
C ARG A 720 10.25 15.98 36.85
N THR A 721 9.36 16.98 36.78
CA THR A 721 9.65 18.24 36.07
C THR A 721 10.17 19.37 36.97
N LYS A 722 10.91 20.31 36.37
CA LYS A 722 11.30 21.61 36.94
C LYS A 722 10.81 22.73 36.02
N LYS A 723 10.48 23.90 36.59
CA LYS A 723 10.14 25.10 35.80
C LYS A 723 11.41 25.78 35.29
N THR A 724 11.43 26.14 34.01
CA THR A 724 12.50 26.95 33.39
C THR A 724 12.30 28.44 33.73
N HIS A 725 13.30 29.28 33.41
CA HIS A 725 13.23 30.74 33.61
C HIS A 725 12.12 31.43 32.81
N TYR A 726 11.71 30.82 31.69
CA TYR A 726 10.64 31.29 30.80
C TYR A 726 9.40 30.39 30.92
N LYS A 727 9.19 29.79 32.10
CA LYS A 727 7.94 29.15 32.55
C LYS A 727 7.51 27.90 31.77
N THR A 728 8.43 27.18 31.12
CA THR A 728 8.18 25.81 30.62
C THR A 728 8.54 24.75 31.66
N LEU A 729 8.12 23.52 31.44
CA LEU A 729 8.42 22.38 32.31
C LEU A 729 9.50 21.50 31.65
N THR A 730 10.57 21.17 32.35
CA THR A 730 11.63 20.29 31.83
C THR A 730 11.89 19.09 32.73
N GLY A 731 12.16 17.93 32.14
CA GLY A 731 12.45 16.67 32.82
C GLY A 731 13.31 15.74 31.98
N THR A 732 13.38 14.47 32.37
CA THR A 732 14.16 13.43 31.69
C THR A 732 13.31 12.18 31.53
N ILE A 733 13.39 11.55 30.36
CA ILE A 733 12.74 10.29 30.03
C ILE A 733 13.82 9.23 29.82
N SER A 734 13.65 8.06 30.42
CA SER A 734 14.58 6.94 30.24
C SER A 734 14.47 6.33 28.84
N GLY A 735 15.62 6.04 28.25
CA GLY A 735 15.72 5.36 26.96
C GLY A 735 15.37 3.87 27.05
N PRO A 736 15.30 3.19 25.89
CA PRO A 736 14.99 1.77 25.84
C PRO A 736 16.12 0.94 26.45
N GLN A 737 15.76 -0.21 27.03
CA GLN A 737 16.71 -1.23 27.47
C GLN A 737 16.92 -2.24 26.34
N SER A 738 18.15 -2.38 25.85
CA SER A 738 18.46 -3.37 24.81
C SER A 738 18.56 -4.79 25.39
N MET A 739 18.19 -5.77 24.56
CA MET A 739 18.44 -7.18 24.84
C MET A 739 19.45 -7.79 23.86
N THR A 740 20.13 -8.84 24.30
CA THR A 740 20.96 -9.68 23.44
C THR A 740 20.08 -10.67 22.69
N LEU A 741 20.15 -10.66 21.36
CA LEU A 741 19.46 -11.64 20.51
C LEU A 741 20.16 -13.01 20.56
N PRO A 742 19.42 -14.12 20.41
CA PRO A 742 20.02 -15.45 20.31
C PRO A 742 20.88 -15.57 19.04
N ASP A 743 22.01 -16.26 19.15
CA ASP A 743 22.92 -16.49 18.02
C ASP A 743 22.50 -17.73 17.21
N LEU A 744 21.77 -17.48 16.13
CA LEU A 744 21.32 -18.55 15.22
C LEU A 744 22.45 -19.21 14.42
N ALA A 745 23.65 -18.60 14.36
CA ALA A 745 24.79 -19.21 13.68
C ALA A 745 25.40 -20.38 14.47
N THR A 746 25.19 -20.41 15.78
CA THR A 746 25.62 -21.52 16.66
C THR A 746 24.47 -22.43 17.06
N ALA A 747 23.23 -22.09 16.68
CA ALA A 747 22.05 -22.91 16.92
C ALA A 747 22.14 -24.29 16.24
N GLN A 748 21.47 -25.26 16.83
CA GLN A 748 21.35 -26.61 16.29
C GLN A 748 20.13 -26.66 15.36
N TRP A 749 20.38 -26.90 14.08
CA TRP A 749 19.37 -26.98 13.03
C TRP A 749 19.09 -28.44 12.68
N ARG A 750 17.81 -28.79 12.52
CA ARG A 750 17.42 -30.08 11.96
C ARG A 750 17.31 -29.97 10.46
N TYR A 751 17.95 -30.89 9.76
CA TYR A 751 18.08 -30.91 8.32
C TYR A 751 17.18 -31.99 7.72
N GLY A 752 16.37 -31.63 6.74
CA GLY A 752 15.48 -32.52 6.01
C GLY A 752 15.62 -32.35 4.50
N TRP A 753 15.62 -33.45 3.75
CA TRP A 753 15.57 -33.43 2.29
C TRP A 753 14.12 -33.46 1.81
N ALA A 754 13.79 -32.63 0.82
CA ALA A 754 12.41 -32.42 0.36
C ALA A 754 12.27 -32.40 -1.17
N SER A 755 12.95 -33.32 -1.85
CA SER A 755 12.70 -33.59 -3.28
C SER A 755 12.27 -35.03 -3.53
N PRO A 756 11.29 -35.60 -2.79
CA PRO A 756 10.83 -36.97 -2.99
C PRO A 756 10.37 -37.24 -4.42
N GLU A 757 9.93 -36.23 -5.15
CA GLU A 757 9.59 -36.29 -6.57
C GLU A 757 10.74 -36.81 -7.46
N SER A 758 11.99 -36.68 -7.00
CA SER A 758 13.17 -37.14 -7.73
C SER A 758 13.51 -38.61 -7.52
N VAL A 759 12.88 -39.31 -6.58
CA VAL A 759 13.18 -40.74 -6.33
C VAL A 759 12.29 -41.66 -7.15
N PRO A 760 12.81 -42.80 -7.67
CA PRO A 760 12.03 -43.73 -8.49
C PRO A 760 10.80 -44.33 -7.78
N THR A 761 10.77 -44.32 -6.44
CA THR A 761 9.66 -44.85 -5.63
C THR A 761 8.60 -43.80 -5.28
N PHE A 762 8.71 -42.57 -5.78
CA PHE A 762 7.72 -41.54 -5.53
C PHE A 762 6.36 -41.91 -6.12
N ASN A 763 5.29 -41.64 -5.37
CA ASN A 763 3.93 -41.87 -5.80
C ASN A 763 3.23 -40.52 -6.02
N ASP A 764 3.01 -40.18 -7.28
CA ASP A 764 2.35 -38.95 -7.74
C ASP A 764 0.87 -39.19 -8.12
N SER A 765 0.27 -40.31 -7.72
CA SER A 765 -1.11 -40.67 -8.11
C SER A 765 -2.16 -39.68 -7.61
N ALA A 766 -1.85 -38.91 -6.56
CA ALA A 766 -2.72 -37.88 -6.00
C ALA A 766 -2.62 -36.52 -6.71
N TRP A 767 -1.66 -36.34 -7.63
CA TRP A 767 -1.45 -35.06 -8.31
C TRP A 767 -2.46 -34.81 -9.43
N THR A 768 -2.71 -33.53 -9.70
CA THR A 768 -3.63 -33.08 -10.75
C THR A 768 -3.09 -33.44 -12.12
N VAL A 769 -3.88 -34.17 -12.90
CA VAL A 769 -3.53 -34.54 -14.28
C VAL A 769 -3.81 -33.37 -15.20
N CYS A 770 -2.82 -32.96 -15.99
CA CYS A 770 -2.95 -31.87 -16.96
C CYS A 770 -3.66 -32.39 -18.23
N ASN A 771 -4.98 -32.39 -18.25
CA ASN A 771 -5.80 -32.93 -19.33
C ASN A 771 -6.82 -31.94 -19.93
N ASN A 772 -6.63 -30.64 -19.72
CA ASN A 772 -7.58 -29.64 -20.21
C ASN A 772 -7.51 -29.57 -21.75
N ASN A 773 -8.52 -30.16 -22.42
CA ASN A 773 -8.53 -30.54 -23.85
C ASN A 773 -8.97 -29.42 -24.81
N SER A 774 -8.85 -28.14 -24.45
CA SER A 774 -9.34 -27.02 -25.27
C SER A 774 -8.28 -26.37 -26.20
N VAL A 775 -7.00 -26.79 -26.12
CA VAL A 775 -5.93 -26.33 -27.01
C VAL A 775 -5.11 -27.54 -27.47
N ASP A 776 -4.88 -27.63 -28.78
CA ASP A 776 -4.25 -28.72 -29.55
C ASP A 776 -3.36 -29.73 -28.75
N PRO A 777 -3.65 -31.05 -28.80
CA PRO A 777 -2.96 -32.11 -28.05
C PRO A 777 -1.46 -32.34 -28.36
N ILE A 778 -0.83 -31.50 -29.18
CA ILE A 778 0.61 -31.50 -29.48
C ILE A 778 1.35 -30.37 -28.73
N ASN A 779 0.61 -29.36 -28.22
CA ASN A 779 1.12 -28.15 -27.58
C ASN A 779 0.33 -27.77 -26.32
N SER A 780 0.24 -28.68 -25.34
CA SER A 780 -0.48 -28.39 -24.10
C SER A 780 0.31 -27.35 -23.30
N ILE A 781 -0.20 -26.12 -23.23
CA ILE A 781 0.29 -25.08 -22.32
C ILE A 781 0.11 -25.62 -20.90
N LEU A 782 1.20 -25.68 -20.13
CA LEU A 782 1.23 -26.20 -18.76
C LEU A 782 1.29 -25.03 -17.79
N ASP A 783 0.20 -24.27 -17.79
CA ASP A 783 0.00 -23.13 -16.92
C ASP A 783 -0.64 -23.57 -15.60
N ALA A 784 -0.03 -23.22 -14.47
CA ALA A 784 -0.45 -23.63 -13.13
C ALA A 784 -1.82 -23.04 -12.75
N ASP A 785 -2.12 -21.82 -13.20
CA ASP A 785 -3.38 -21.14 -12.91
C ASP A 785 -4.59 -21.89 -13.48
N THR A 786 -4.43 -22.49 -14.66
CA THR A 786 -5.45 -23.35 -15.30
C THR A 786 -5.89 -24.52 -14.40
N TYR A 787 -5.06 -24.91 -13.42
CA TYR A 787 -5.30 -26.02 -12.51
C TYR A 787 -5.54 -25.57 -11.06
N GLY A 788 -5.78 -24.27 -10.82
CA GLY A 788 -6.09 -23.71 -9.50
C GLY A 788 -4.87 -23.55 -8.58
N TYR A 789 -3.68 -23.37 -9.16
CA TYR A 789 -2.43 -23.18 -8.43
C TYR A 789 -1.80 -21.82 -8.75
N HIS A 790 -1.99 -20.86 -7.85
CA HIS A 790 -1.72 -19.44 -8.13
C HIS A 790 -0.52 -18.87 -7.36
N SER A 791 -0.03 -19.55 -6.31
CA SER A 791 0.91 -18.97 -5.37
C SER A 791 2.15 -19.82 -5.10
N GLY A 792 3.24 -19.14 -4.77
CA GLY A 792 4.50 -19.74 -4.29
C GLY A 792 5.24 -20.61 -5.31
N THR A 793 6.40 -21.14 -4.92
CA THR A 793 7.25 -21.96 -5.81
C THR A 793 6.56 -23.29 -6.11
N GLY A 794 5.95 -23.38 -7.28
CA GLY A 794 5.17 -24.53 -7.70
C GLY A 794 5.22 -24.73 -9.20
N ALA A 795 6.01 -25.71 -9.61
CA ALA A 795 5.56 -26.80 -10.46
C ALA A 795 6.60 -27.89 -10.21
N SER A 796 6.23 -29.11 -9.86
CA SER A 796 7.08 -30.28 -10.09
C SER A 796 6.30 -31.24 -10.96
N ASN A 797 6.89 -31.63 -12.08
CA ASN A 797 6.31 -32.60 -13.01
C ASN A 797 6.67 -34.02 -12.56
N THR A 798 5.85 -35.02 -12.83
CA THR A 798 6.23 -36.43 -12.70
C THR A 798 5.52 -37.16 -13.83
N ASN A 799 6.23 -37.65 -14.84
CA ASN A 799 5.64 -38.53 -15.85
C ASN A 799 6.59 -39.45 -16.60
N TYR A 800 6.02 -40.62 -16.89
CA TYR A 800 6.52 -41.94 -17.29
C TYR A 800 6.82 -42.11 -18.82
N PHE A 801 8.07 -42.45 -19.25
CA PHE A 801 8.49 -42.66 -20.66
C PHE A 801 9.14 -44.02 -20.95
N ASN A 802 8.91 -44.65 -22.11
CA ASN A 802 9.81 -45.69 -22.64
C ASN A 802 10.91 -45.08 -23.54
N PHE A 803 12.20 -45.25 -23.20
CA PHE A 803 13.32 -44.89 -24.08
C PHE A 803 13.79 -46.11 -24.89
N THR A 804 13.49 -46.20 -26.18
CA THR A 804 14.09 -47.25 -27.03
C THR A 804 15.62 -47.17 -27.18
N SER A 805 16.30 -46.21 -26.55
CA SER A 805 17.77 -46.10 -26.54
C SER A 805 18.43 -45.84 -25.16
N ILE A 806 17.71 -45.98 -24.03
CA ILE A 806 18.33 -45.98 -22.69
C ILE A 806 17.92 -47.24 -21.89
N ASP A 807 16.65 -47.64 -21.96
CA ASP A 807 16.14 -49.02 -21.84
C ASP A 807 14.62 -49.03 -22.12
N ASN A 808 14.03 -50.21 -22.38
CA ASN A 808 12.58 -50.37 -22.60
C ASN A 808 11.73 -50.19 -21.31
N SER A 809 12.18 -49.40 -20.32
CA SER A 809 11.46 -49.12 -19.08
C SER A 809 10.89 -47.70 -19.03
N THR A 810 9.98 -47.48 -18.09
CA THR A 810 9.23 -46.25 -17.89
C THR A 810 10.02 -45.21 -17.05
N ASN A 811 10.27 -44.00 -17.58
CA ASN A 811 11.14 -42.95 -17.00
C ASN A 811 10.36 -41.74 -16.53
N VAL A 812 10.82 -41.02 -15.51
CA VAL A 812 10.12 -39.82 -15.00
C VAL A 812 10.98 -38.56 -15.12
N VAL A 813 10.44 -37.50 -15.74
CA VAL A 813 11.02 -36.16 -15.68
C VAL A 813 10.31 -35.32 -14.63
N SER A 814 11.07 -34.80 -13.66
CA SER A 814 10.60 -33.82 -12.68
C SER A 814 11.28 -32.48 -12.85
N LEU A 815 10.48 -31.40 -12.81
CA LEU A 815 10.89 -30.03 -13.13
C LEU A 815 10.38 -29.08 -12.08
N LEU A 816 11.24 -28.48 -11.26
CA LEU A 816 10.86 -27.46 -10.28
C LEU A 816 10.81 -26.06 -10.92
N VAL A 817 9.66 -25.38 -10.90
CA VAL A 817 9.54 -23.97 -11.33
C VAL A 817 9.44 -23.04 -10.12
N PHE A 818 10.38 -22.08 -10.05
CA PHE A 818 10.34 -20.99 -9.08
C PHE A 818 9.64 -19.79 -9.70
N THR A 819 8.46 -19.43 -9.21
CA THR A 819 7.75 -18.20 -9.61
C THR A 819 8.03 -17.07 -8.62
N THR A 820 8.14 -15.85 -9.15
CA THR A 820 8.25 -14.62 -8.37
C THR A 820 6.90 -13.92 -8.16
N GLY A 821 5.80 -14.46 -8.70
CA GLY A 821 4.46 -13.86 -8.68
C GLY A 821 3.91 -13.61 -10.09
N HIS A 822 2.66 -13.20 -10.21
CA HIS A 822 2.00 -12.71 -11.42
C HIS A 822 2.48 -11.32 -11.81
N ASP A 823 2.56 -11.06 -13.10
CA ASP A 823 2.87 -9.72 -13.61
C ASP A 823 1.68 -8.80 -13.33
N GLU A 824 1.94 -7.49 -13.28
CA GLU A 824 0.91 -6.47 -13.29
C GLU A 824 0.10 -6.53 -14.61
N SER A 825 -1.09 -5.92 -14.63
CA SER A 825 -2.03 -6.05 -15.76
C SER A 825 -1.71 -5.15 -16.96
N GLU A 826 -0.59 -4.42 -16.97
CA GLU A 826 -0.18 -3.59 -18.10
C GLU A 826 -0.17 -4.41 -19.40
N GLY A 827 -1.05 -4.05 -20.35
CA GLY A 827 -1.16 -4.72 -21.65
C GLY A 827 -1.69 -6.17 -21.59
N GLY A 828 -2.30 -6.60 -20.50
CA GLY A 828 -2.80 -7.97 -20.32
C GLY A 828 -1.76 -8.98 -19.85
N ASN A 829 -0.57 -8.51 -19.43
CA ASN A 829 0.54 -9.35 -19.00
C ASN A 829 0.24 -10.21 -17.76
N PHE A 830 -0.77 -9.85 -16.96
CA PHE A 830 -1.28 -10.68 -15.87
C PHE A 830 -1.50 -12.15 -16.29
N TYR A 831 -2.00 -12.39 -17.50
CA TYR A 831 -2.27 -13.73 -18.04
C TYR A 831 -1.02 -14.47 -18.56
N ASN A 832 0.18 -13.95 -18.32
CA ASN A 832 1.41 -14.68 -18.61
C ASN A 832 1.44 -15.98 -17.81
N TYR A 833 1.67 -17.10 -18.48
CA TYR A 833 1.63 -18.42 -17.85
C TYR A 833 2.68 -18.58 -16.74
N ARG A 834 2.30 -19.29 -15.68
CA ARG A 834 3.20 -19.77 -14.63
C ARG A 834 3.41 -21.26 -14.79
N GLY A 835 4.54 -21.64 -15.40
CA GLY A 835 4.83 -23.05 -15.71
C GLY A 835 5.59 -23.20 -17.02
N LEU A 836 5.19 -24.16 -17.85
CA LEU A 836 5.86 -24.42 -19.14
C LEU A 836 4.95 -24.02 -20.30
N GLY A 837 5.40 -23.06 -21.12
CA GLY A 837 4.66 -22.64 -22.31
C GLY A 837 4.58 -23.70 -23.42
N SER A 838 5.59 -24.59 -23.52
CA SER A 838 5.57 -25.77 -24.39
C SER A 838 6.64 -26.78 -23.97
N ALA A 839 6.47 -28.05 -24.36
CA ALA A 839 7.48 -29.09 -24.17
C ALA A 839 7.42 -30.13 -25.30
N HIS A 840 8.57 -30.49 -25.86
CA HIS A 840 8.69 -31.42 -26.98
C HIS A 840 9.74 -32.49 -26.71
N LEU A 841 9.41 -33.75 -27.00
CA LEU A 841 10.36 -34.86 -26.93
C LEU A 841 10.99 -35.09 -28.32
N ILE A 842 12.25 -34.69 -28.49
CA ILE A 842 12.97 -34.89 -29.76
C ILE A 842 13.23 -36.39 -29.97
N GLY A 843 12.94 -36.90 -31.17
CA GLY A 843 13.18 -38.30 -31.53
C GLY A 843 12.08 -39.28 -31.13
N SER A 844 10.95 -38.80 -30.61
CA SER A 844 9.76 -39.59 -30.31
C SER A 844 8.49 -38.85 -30.73
N GLN A 845 7.49 -39.59 -31.21
CA GLN A 845 6.15 -39.06 -31.50
C GLN A 845 5.17 -39.34 -30.35
N ASN A 846 5.65 -39.90 -29.23
CA ASN A 846 4.82 -40.20 -28.08
C ASN A 846 4.38 -38.89 -27.40
N LYS A 847 3.09 -38.81 -27.07
CA LYS A 847 2.55 -37.69 -26.26
C LYS A 847 3.08 -37.80 -24.83
N ILE A 848 3.49 -36.67 -24.27
CA ILE A 848 3.85 -36.55 -22.86
C ILE A 848 2.55 -36.32 -22.08
N THR A 849 2.21 -37.20 -21.15
CA THR A 849 1.19 -36.89 -20.14
C THR A 849 1.84 -36.00 -19.09
N TRP A 850 1.12 -35.02 -18.55
CA TRP A 850 1.64 -34.13 -17.51
C TRP A 850 0.78 -34.19 -16.25
N LYS A 851 1.43 -33.99 -15.10
CA LYS A 851 0.78 -33.79 -13.81
C LYS A 851 1.43 -32.60 -13.14
N VAL A 852 0.64 -31.78 -12.46
CA VAL A 852 1.09 -30.57 -11.78
C VAL A 852 0.63 -30.58 -10.33
N GLN A 853 1.46 -29.98 -9.48
CA GLN A 853 1.17 -29.78 -8.07
C GLN A 853 1.71 -28.42 -7.63
N GLY A 854 0.80 -27.52 -7.25
CA GLY A 854 1.09 -26.30 -6.50
C GLY A 854 0.88 -26.50 -5.00
N ASN A 855 0.38 -25.47 -4.32
CA ASN A 855 0.02 -25.55 -2.91
C ASN A 855 -1.01 -26.67 -2.62
N ASN A 856 -1.01 -27.18 -1.39
CA ASN A 856 -1.93 -28.25 -1.02
C ASN A 856 -3.37 -27.71 -0.92
N GLY A 857 -4.30 -28.30 -1.67
CA GLY A 857 -5.68 -27.83 -1.78
C GLY A 857 -5.97 -26.89 -2.95
N GLY A 858 -4.95 -26.33 -3.63
CA GLY A 858 -5.15 -25.33 -4.68
C GLY A 858 -5.92 -24.11 -4.16
N GLU A 859 -7.01 -23.74 -4.83
CA GLU A 859 -7.93 -22.70 -4.39
C GLU A 859 -8.66 -23.00 -3.06
N ASP A 860 -8.85 -24.29 -2.71
CA ASP A 860 -9.43 -24.71 -1.44
C ASP A 860 -8.34 -24.82 -0.36
N ILE A 861 -7.79 -23.65 0.00
CA ILE A 861 -6.62 -23.54 0.87
C ILE A 861 -6.84 -24.13 2.28
N LEU A 862 -5.79 -24.75 2.83
CA LEU A 862 -5.82 -25.35 4.17
C LEU A 862 -5.42 -24.38 5.28
N ASP A 863 -4.55 -23.41 4.97
CA ASP A 863 -4.13 -22.36 5.91
C ASP A 863 -4.87 -21.06 5.63
N THR A 864 -6.10 -20.95 6.16
CA THR A 864 -6.93 -19.75 6.00
C THR A 864 -6.41 -18.56 6.81
N VAL A 865 -5.64 -18.79 7.88
CA VAL A 865 -5.09 -17.72 8.72
C VAL A 865 -4.03 -16.93 7.95
N ARG A 866 -3.05 -17.63 7.37
CA ARG A 866 -1.99 -16.98 6.57
C ARG A 866 -2.46 -16.69 5.15
N GLY A 867 -3.47 -17.41 4.67
CA GLY A 867 -4.20 -17.15 3.44
C GLY A 867 -3.49 -17.60 2.16
N PRO A 868 -3.99 -17.19 0.99
CA PRO A 868 -3.75 -17.89 -0.27
C PRO A 868 -2.32 -17.84 -0.78
N LEU A 869 -1.57 -16.80 -0.41
CA LEU A 869 -0.27 -16.52 -1.01
C LEU A 869 0.92 -17.03 -0.15
N ASN A 870 0.67 -17.46 1.09
CA ASN A 870 1.73 -17.84 2.03
C ASN A 870 2.46 -19.13 1.67
N GLU A 871 1.73 -20.13 1.14
CA GLU A 871 2.27 -21.47 0.83
C GLU A 871 2.40 -21.67 -0.68
N GLY A 872 3.55 -22.16 -1.11
CA GLY A 872 3.78 -22.67 -2.45
C GLY A 872 3.62 -24.18 -2.58
N GLY A 873 4.19 -24.69 -3.67
CA GLY A 873 4.09 -26.09 -4.07
C GLY A 873 5.27 -26.97 -3.67
N LEU A 874 6.19 -26.56 -2.79
CA LEU A 874 7.26 -27.48 -2.35
C LEU A 874 6.70 -28.57 -1.44
N TYR A 875 7.30 -29.76 -1.47
CA TYR A 875 6.84 -30.89 -0.64
C TYR A 875 6.72 -30.52 0.84
N GLY A 876 7.72 -29.83 1.40
CA GLY A 876 7.70 -29.39 2.79
C GLY A 876 6.58 -28.39 3.10
N GLU A 877 6.22 -27.50 2.17
CA GLU A 877 5.07 -26.59 2.33
C GLU A 877 3.75 -27.38 2.35
N ARG A 878 3.56 -28.27 1.37
CA ARG A 878 2.35 -29.12 1.28
C ARG A 878 2.15 -30.00 2.51
N ALA A 879 3.27 -30.49 3.07
CA ALA A 879 3.32 -31.32 4.27
C ALA A 879 3.32 -30.50 5.58
N GLY A 880 3.37 -29.15 5.54
CA GLY A 880 3.30 -28.30 6.72
C GLY A 880 4.59 -28.21 7.55
N TRP A 881 5.76 -28.47 6.98
CA TRP A 881 7.05 -28.45 7.68
C TRP A 881 7.46 -27.06 8.17
N HIS A 882 6.94 -26.01 7.56
CA HIS A 882 7.13 -24.61 7.97
C HIS A 882 6.34 -24.24 9.24
N MET A 883 5.37 -25.05 9.64
CA MET A 883 4.45 -24.74 10.74
C MET A 883 5.13 -24.83 12.12
N PRO A 884 4.74 -23.97 13.08
CA PRO A 884 5.14 -24.14 14.48
C PRO A 884 4.78 -25.52 15.02
N GLY A 885 5.67 -26.14 15.80
CA GLY A 885 5.40 -27.42 16.44
C GLY A 885 5.39 -28.64 15.50
N PHE A 886 5.86 -28.51 14.26
CA PHE A 886 6.05 -29.66 13.36
C PHE A 886 6.89 -30.76 14.05
N PRO A 887 6.40 -32.02 14.10
CA PRO A 887 7.10 -33.12 14.74
C PRO A 887 8.28 -33.58 13.87
N ILE A 888 9.43 -32.92 14.07
CA ILE A 888 10.65 -33.20 13.30
C ILE A 888 11.03 -34.69 13.43
N PRO A 889 11.18 -35.44 12.32
CA PRO A 889 11.56 -36.84 12.35
C PRO A 889 12.86 -37.08 13.11
N SER A 890 12.90 -38.14 13.93
CA SER A 890 14.04 -38.43 14.80
C SER A 890 15.35 -38.70 14.06
N ASP A 891 15.26 -39.14 12.81
CA ASP A 891 16.37 -39.49 11.92
C ASP A 891 16.92 -38.30 11.10
N TRP A 892 16.28 -37.13 11.14
CA TRP A 892 16.84 -35.92 10.53
C TRP A 892 18.14 -35.51 11.23
N PRO A 893 19.27 -35.37 10.53
CA PRO A 893 20.52 -34.99 11.18
C PRO A 893 20.45 -33.57 11.77
N THR A 894 21.27 -33.36 12.79
CA THR A 894 21.49 -32.04 13.38
C THR A 894 22.75 -31.41 12.80
N VAL A 895 22.67 -30.16 12.38
CA VAL A 895 23.73 -29.39 11.73
C VAL A 895 23.79 -27.95 12.27
N THR A 896 24.80 -27.19 11.89
CA THR A 896 24.88 -25.73 12.09
C THR A 896 24.85 -25.03 10.74
N LEU A 897 24.33 -23.80 10.67
CA LEU A 897 24.41 -22.97 9.47
C LEU A 897 25.58 -21.98 9.58
N PRO A 898 26.41 -21.82 8.54
CA PRO A 898 26.28 -22.37 7.18
C PRO A 898 26.59 -23.88 7.10
N TYR A 899 25.91 -24.58 6.19
CA TYR A 899 26.07 -26.03 5.99
C TYR A 899 26.29 -26.38 4.51
N ASN A 900 27.29 -27.21 4.22
CA ASN A 900 27.59 -27.64 2.85
C ASN A 900 26.88 -28.97 2.53
N PHE A 901 26.02 -28.98 1.51
CA PHE A 901 25.40 -30.20 1.01
C PHE A 901 25.77 -30.40 -0.47
N ALA A 902 26.23 -31.61 -0.79
CA ALA A 902 26.98 -31.90 -2.02
C ALA A 902 26.10 -32.17 -3.26
N THR A 903 24.79 -32.34 -3.11
CA THR A 903 23.87 -32.73 -4.18
C THR A 903 22.85 -31.63 -4.47
N PRO A 904 22.61 -31.29 -5.76
CA PRO A 904 21.53 -30.37 -6.15
C PRO A 904 20.17 -30.89 -5.69
N GLN A 905 19.49 -30.14 -4.83
CA GLN A 905 18.23 -30.55 -4.23
C GLN A 905 17.53 -29.39 -3.51
N VAL A 906 16.32 -29.65 -3.01
CA VAL A 906 15.63 -28.80 -2.03
C VAL A 906 15.90 -29.32 -0.62
N VAL A 907 16.44 -28.46 0.24
CA VAL A 907 16.78 -28.77 1.64
C VAL A 907 16.03 -27.85 2.57
N TRP A 908 15.55 -28.40 3.69
CA TRP A 908 14.87 -27.68 4.75
C TRP A 908 15.72 -27.71 6.02
N PHE A 909 15.88 -26.55 6.65
CA PHE A 909 16.55 -26.38 7.92
C PHE A 909 15.54 -25.79 8.91
N ILE A 910 15.32 -26.47 10.04
CA ILE A 910 14.37 -26.05 11.07
C ILE A 910 15.08 -25.91 12.40
N THR A 911 14.86 -24.79 13.10
CA THR A 911 15.24 -24.65 14.51
C THR A 911 14.24 -23.77 15.25
N THR A 912 14.39 -23.69 16.57
CA THR A 912 13.59 -22.81 17.43
C THR A 912 14.49 -21.93 18.27
N PHE A 913 14.01 -20.74 18.63
CA PHE A 913 14.71 -19.84 19.53
C PHE A 913 13.72 -19.05 20.37
N ASP A 914 14.15 -18.60 21.55
CA ASP A 914 13.33 -17.79 22.44
C ASP A 914 13.74 -16.32 22.36
N LEU A 915 12.76 -15.43 22.41
CA LEU A 915 12.94 -14.00 22.63
C LEU A 915 12.39 -13.60 23.99
N ASN A 916 12.95 -12.52 24.54
CA ASN A 916 12.50 -11.92 25.80
C ASN A 916 12.70 -10.40 25.75
N VAL A 917 12.07 -9.76 24.77
CA VAL A 917 12.09 -8.30 24.60
C VAL A 917 11.33 -7.67 25.78
N PRO A 918 11.91 -6.69 26.49
CA PRO A 918 11.21 -6.04 27.60
C PRO A 918 9.90 -5.39 27.16
N LYS A 919 8.88 -5.42 28.01
CA LYS A 919 7.63 -4.69 27.77
C LYS A 919 7.91 -3.19 27.61
N GLY A 920 7.22 -2.55 26.66
CA GLY A 920 7.37 -1.12 26.38
C GLY A 920 8.61 -0.77 25.54
N VAL A 921 9.25 -1.76 24.92
CA VAL A 921 10.36 -1.58 23.96
C VAL A 921 9.89 -2.06 22.59
N ASP A 922 10.00 -1.20 21.57
CA ASP A 922 9.92 -1.57 20.17
C ASP A 922 11.34 -1.81 19.67
N GLN A 923 11.68 -3.09 19.47
CA GLN A 923 12.98 -3.51 18.96
C GLN A 923 12.78 -4.28 17.65
N PRO A 924 12.65 -3.59 16.50
CA PRO A 924 12.52 -4.26 15.21
C PRO A 924 13.66 -5.27 14.96
N ILE A 925 13.30 -6.53 14.72
CA ILE A 925 14.23 -7.64 14.48
C ILE A 925 14.12 -8.09 13.02
N GLY A 926 15.27 -8.31 12.39
CA GLY A 926 15.35 -8.93 11.07
C GLY A 926 16.17 -10.21 11.06
N VAL A 927 15.90 -11.07 10.07
CA VAL A 927 16.74 -12.22 9.74
C VAL A 927 17.79 -11.79 8.73
N GLN A 928 19.05 -11.84 9.13
CA GLN A 928 20.19 -11.58 8.26
C GLN A 928 20.65 -12.88 7.61
N VAL A 929 20.67 -12.87 6.28
CA VAL A 929 21.23 -13.92 5.43
C VAL A 929 22.61 -13.44 4.98
N THR A 930 23.65 -14.22 5.29
CA THR A 930 25.04 -13.91 4.93
C THR A 930 25.67 -15.07 4.15
N ASP A 931 26.16 -14.78 2.95
CA ASP A 931 26.91 -15.72 2.11
C ASP A 931 28.36 -15.29 1.91
N SER A 932 29.24 -16.26 1.66
CA SER A 932 30.66 -16.00 1.36
C SER A 932 30.93 -15.65 -0.10
N SER A 933 30.01 -15.97 -1.02
CA SER A 933 30.13 -15.70 -2.46
C SER A 933 28.76 -15.78 -3.14
N ARG A 934 28.60 -15.16 -4.33
CA ARG A 934 27.44 -15.40 -5.20
C ARG A 934 27.45 -16.82 -5.77
N LYS A 935 26.28 -17.46 -5.79
CA LYS A 935 26.00 -18.85 -6.17
C LYS A 935 24.55 -18.96 -6.68
N PRO A 936 24.28 -19.87 -7.62
CA PRO A 936 22.95 -20.02 -8.21
C PRO A 936 22.04 -20.87 -7.31
N TYR A 937 21.50 -20.25 -6.26
CA TYR A 937 20.49 -20.86 -5.40
C TYR A 937 19.38 -19.87 -5.03
N ARG A 938 18.22 -20.40 -4.66
CA ARG A 938 17.10 -19.66 -4.07
C ARG A 938 16.87 -20.12 -2.63
N ALA A 939 16.38 -19.25 -1.78
CA ALA A 939 15.94 -19.64 -0.44
C ALA A 939 14.62 -18.99 -0.03
N LEU A 940 13.87 -19.70 0.81
CA LEU A 940 12.67 -19.20 1.49
C LEU A 940 12.91 -19.15 2.99
N LEU A 941 12.38 -18.11 3.65
CA LEU A 941 12.43 -17.95 5.10
C LEU A 941 11.00 -17.98 5.66
N PHE A 942 10.72 -18.90 6.57
CA PHE A 942 9.47 -18.94 7.32
C PHE A 942 9.73 -18.66 8.80
N LEU A 943 8.96 -17.75 9.38
CA LEU A 943 8.97 -17.44 10.81
C LEU A 943 7.59 -17.74 11.36
N ASN A 944 7.52 -18.69 12.29
CA ASN A 944 6.26 -19.19 12.84
C ASN A 944 5.24 -19.54 11.72
N GLY A 945 5.68 -20.22 10.65
CA GLY A 945 4.84 -20.58 9.49
C GLY A 945 4.55 -19.45 8.50
N TRP A 946 4.90 -18.19 8.80
CA TRP A 946 4.73 -17.07 7.87
C TRP A 946 5.95 -16.91 6.97
N GLN A 947 5.76 -16.91 5.65
CA GLN A 947 6.84 -16.71 4.68
C GLN A 947 7.22 -15.22 4.62
N PHE A 948 8.41 -14.87 5.10
CA PHE A 948 8.89 -13.48 5.23
C PHE A 948 10.22 -13.23 4.50
N GLY A 949 10.61 -14.14 3.62
CA GLY A 949 11.84 -13.97 2.85
C GLY A 949 11.88 -14.85 1.62
N ARG A 950 12.01 -14.21 0.46
CA ARG A 950 12.49 -14.83 -0.78
C ARG A 950 13.89 -14.29 -1.06
N TYR A 951 14.86 -15.19 -1.10
CA TYR A 951 16.26 -14.84 -1.29
C TYR A 951 16.79 -15.47 -2.58
N ALA A 952 17.48 -14.66 -3.39
CA ALA A 952 18.16 -15.11 -4.60
C ALA A 952 19.62 -14.65 -4.53
N ASN A 953 20.53 -15.58 -4.28
CA ASN A 953 21.91 -15.25 -3.94
C ASN A 953 22.72 -14.67 -5.12
N ASP A 954 22.45 -15.13 -6.34
CA ASP A 954 23.05 -14.66 -7.58
C ASP A 954 22.47 -13.31 -8.06
N LEU A 955 21.23 -13.00 -7.66
CA LEU A 955 20.47 -11.83 -8.12
C LEU A 955 20.47 -10.68 -7.11
N GLY A 956 20.09 -10.94 -5.85
CA GLY A 956 19.95 -9.91 -4.81
C GLY A 956 18.79 -8.94 -5.07
N PRO A 957 18.78 -7.76 -4.43
CA PRO A 957 19.80 -7.22 -3.53
C PRO A 957 19.57 -7.54 -2.04
N GLN A 958 18.37 -7.99 -1.65
CA GLN A 958 17.99 -8.12 -0.25
C GLN A 958 18.78 -9.20 0.50
N THR A 959 19.29 -8.86 1.68
CA THR A 959 20.00 -9.78 2.59
C THR A 959 19.50 -9.70 4.04
N LEU A 960 18.75 -8.66 4.39
CA LEU A 960 18.10 -8.48 5.68
C LEU A 960 16.58 -8.49 5.47
N PHE A 961 15.88 -9.34 6.23
CA PHE A 961 14.44 -9.55 6.12
C PHE A 961 13.78 -9.17 7.45
N TYR A 962 13.12 -8.01 7.51
CA TYR A 962 12.38 -7.57 8.70
C TYR A 962 11.19 -8.50 8.95
N VAL A 963 10.93 -8.80 10.22
CA VAL A 963 9.73 -9.55 10.63
C VAL A 963 9.06 -8.80 11.78
N PRO A 964 7.80 -8.40 11.65
CA PRO A 964 7.13 -7.56 12.63
C PRO A 964 6.87 -8.29 13.96
N GLU A 965 6.86 -7.53 15.05
CA GLU A 965 6.32 -7.99 16.33
C GLU A 965 4.87 -8.44 16.15
N GLY A 966 4.49 -9.50 16.86
CA GLY A 966 3.21 -10.17 16.70
C GLY A 966 3.33 -11.39 15.78
N ILE A 967 4.07 -11.29 14.67
CA ILE A 967 4.50 -12.47 13.90
C ILE A 967 5.63 -13.17 14.65
N LEU A 968 6.65 -12.40 15.07
CA LEU A 968 7.60 -12.85 16.08
C LEU A 968 6.96 -12.76 17.47
N ASN A 969 7.05 -13.84 18.23
CA ASN A 969 6.73 -13.87 19.64
C ASN A 969 7.90 -13.27 20.43
N TYR A 970 7.81 -11.99 20.78
CA TYR A 970 8.86 -11.24 21.47
C TYR A 970 9.08 -11.69 22.92
N ALA A 971 8.12 -12.41 23.51
CA ALA A 971 8.18 -12.90 24.89
C ALA A 971 7.97 -14.43 24.95
N GLY A 972 8.58 -15.16 24.01
CA GLY A 972 8.47 -16.61 23.99
C GLY A 972 9.19 -17.28 22.81
N ASN A 973 8.76 -18.51 22.55
CA ASN A 973 9.36 -19.37 21.55
C ASN A 973 8.95 -18.99 20.12
N ASN A 974 9.90 -19.11 19.21
CA ASN A 974 9.74 -18.90 17.77
C ASN A 974 10.32 -20.09 17.01
N THR A 975 9.68 -20.46 15.91
CA THR A 975 10.19 -21.43 14.93
C THR A 975 10.69 -20.69 13.71
N ILE A 976 11.90 -21.00 13.24
CA ILE A 976 12.43 -20.52 11.96
C ILE A 976 12.74 -21.70 11.06
N VAL A 977 12.32 -21.56 9.80
CA VAL A 977 12.59 -22.51 8.74
C VAL A 977 13.27 -21.82 7.58
N VAL A 978 14.36 -22.42 7.10
CA VAL A 978 15.10 -21.97 5.92
C VAL A 978 15.06 -23.08 4.89
N VAL A 979 14.54 -22.76 3.72
CA VAL A 979 14.50 -23.66 2.57
C VAL A 979 15.56 -23.23 1.59
N VAL A 980 16.43 -24.14 1.14
CA VAL A 980 17.49 -23.85 0.15
C VAL A 980 17.27 -24.72 -1.08
N MET A 981 17.22 -24.09 -2.25
CA MET A 981 16.98 -24.70 -3.55
C MET A 981 18.20 -24.46 -4.46
N SER A 982 18.95 -25.53 -4.76
CA SER A 982 20.05 -25.47 -5.73
C SER A 982 19.52 -25.33 -7.16
N LEU A 983 20.11 -24.47 -7.99
CA LEU A 983 19.70 -24.30 -9.39
C LEU A 983 20.64 -24.97 -10.40
N ASP A 984 21.83 -25.41 -9.97
CA ASP A 984 22.78 -26.10 -10.83
C ASP A 984 23.36 -27.35 -10.17
N SER A 985 24.27 -28.02 -10.88
CA SER A 985 24.92 -29.24 -10.44
C SER A 985 25.99 -29.05 -9.34
N SER A 986 26.25 -27.81 -8.91
CA SER A 986 27.33 -27.49 -7.98
C SER A 986 26.91 -27.70 -6.52
N ALA A 987 27.89 -27.91 -5.65
CA ALA A 987 27.65 -27.98 -4.22
C ALA A 987 27.25 -26.60 -3.66
N VAL A 988 26.11 -26.56 -2.97
CA VAL A 988 25.60 -25.35 -2.32
C VAL A 988 25.99 -25.35 -0.85
N ILE A 989 26.47 -24.20 -0.39
CA ILE A 989 26.65 -23.93 1.03
C ILE A 989 25.43 -23.13 1.42
N ALA A 990 24.56 -23.69 2.26
CA ALA A 990 23.44 -22.97 2.85
C ALA A 990 23.97 -21.73 3.59
N PRO A 991 23.24 -20.60 3.55
CA PRO A 991 23.73 -19.33 4.08
C PRO A 991 23.92 -19.39 5.60
N LYS A 992 24.77 -18.49 6.11
CA LYS A 992 24.78 -18.18 7.54
C LYS A 992 23.53 -17.36 7.87
N ILE A 993 22.83 -17.75 8.93
CA ILE A 993 21.61 -17.10 9.42
C ILE A 993 21.86 -16.51 10.80
N THR A 994 21.55 -15.24 10.98
CA THR A 994 21.61 -14.54 12.28
C THR A 994 20.40 -13.64 12.46
N LEU A 995 20.05 -13.32 13.70
CA LEU A 995 19.10 -12.25 14.00
C LEU A 995 19.85 -10.93 14.17
N SER A 996 19.26 -9.85 13.66
CA SER A 996 19.80 -8.50 13.77
C SER A 996 18.75 -7.57 14.38
N THR A 997 19.14 -6.80 15.39
CA THR A 997 18.36 -5.64 15.84
C THR A 997 18.56 -4.54 14.80
N ILE A 998 17.46 -4.07 14.20
CA ILE A 998 17.48 -3.04 13.17
C ILE A 998 17.44 -1.65 13.81
N ASP A 999 16.60 -1.49 14.84
CA ASP A 999 16.42 -0.27 15.61
C ASP A 999 15.97 -0.59 17.05
N ILE A 1000 15.96 0.39 17.93
CA ILE A 1000 15.44 0.24 19.28
C ILE A 1000 14.84 1.55 19.82
N THR A 1001 13.59 1.50 20.24
CA THR A 1001 12.88 2.63 20.84
C THR A 1001 11.99 2.17 22.00
N THR A 1002 11.58 3.09 22.88
CA THR A 1002 10.46 2.83 23.78
C THR A 1002 9.15 3.02 23.02
N THR A 1003 8.13 2.27 23.41
CA THR A 1003 6.79 2.38 22.83
C THR A 1003 5.74 2.16 23.90
N ASP A 1004 4.59 2.80 23.71
CA ASP A 1004 3.36 2.60 24.45
C ASP A 1004 2.37 1.71 23.71
N ILE A 1005 2.68 1.32 22.47
CA ILE A 1005 1.87 0.40 21.67
C ILE A 1005 2.02 -1.01 22.24
N ALA A 1006 0.90 -1.59 22.65
CA ALA A 1006 0.83 -2.99 23.02
C ALA A 1006 0.57 -3.85 21.78
N VAL A 1007 1.50 -4.75 21.45
CA VAL A 1007 1.37 -5.64 20.29
C VAL A 1007 0.83 -6.99 20.74
N SER A 1008 -0.27 -7.42 20.12
CA SER A 1008 -0.81 -8.76 20.32
C SER A 1008 -0.10 -9.77 19.42
N LEU A 1009 0.08 -11.00 19.91
CA LEU A 1009 0.56 -12.09 19.07
C LEU A 1009 -0.46 -12.34 17.96
N VAL A 1010 0.01 -12.46 16.72
CA VAL A 1010 -0.81 -12.79 15.56
C VAL A 1010 -1.02 -14.30 15.56
N ASP A 1011 -2.24 -14.74 15.26
CA ASP A 1011 -2.56 -16.17 15.19
C ASP A 1011 -1.59 -16.89 14.26
N SER A 1012 -0.95 -17.92 14.80
CA SER A 1012 0.02 -18.73 14.07
C SER A 1012 -0.29 -20.20 14.35
N PRO A 1013 -1.26 -20.78 13.62
CA PRO A 1013 -1.69 -22.16 13.85
C PRO A 1013 -0.50 -23.10 13.81
N ALA A 1014 -0.43 -23.98 14.82
CA ALA A 1014 0.56 -25.03 14.89
C ALA A 1014 0.30 -26.10 13.82
N TYR A 1015 1.31 -26.93 13.59
CA TYR A 1015 1.22 -28.07 12.68
C TYR A 1015 0.03 -28.97 13.02
N THR A 1016 -0.75 -29.29 12.00
CA THR A 1016 -1.74 -30.38 12.02
C THR A 1016 -1.42 -31.33 10.87
N PRO A 1017 -1.54 -32.66 11.05
CA PRO A 1017 -1.35 -33.61 9.97
C PRO A 1017 -2.31 -33.33 8.81
N ARG A 1018 -1.77 -33.15 7.59
CA ARG A 1018 -2.55 -32.83 6.40
C ARG A 1018 -2.88 -34.08 5.58
N ALA A 1019 -4.12 -34.17 5.10
CA ALA A 1019 -4.58 -35.29 4.27
C ALA A 1019 -3.77 -35.37 2.95
N GLY A 1020 -3.62 -36.58 2.40
CA GLY A 1020 -2.81 -36.84 1.20
C GLY A 1020 -1.30 -36.92 1.45
N TYR A 1021 -0.82 -36.49 2.61
CA TYR A 1021 0.59 -36.52 2.99
C TYR A 1021 0.74 -37.02 4.44
N GLY A 1022 0.73 -38.34 4.62
CA GLY A 1022 0.91 -38.98 5.93
C GLY A 1022 0.96 -40.51 5.88
N SER A 1023 2.18 -41.07 5.85
CA SER A 1023 2.62 -42.37 6.43
C SER A 1023 3.80 -43.00 5.69
N GLY A 1024 4.14 -42.53 4.49
CA GLY A 1024 5.35 -42.98 3.78
C GLY A 1024 6.62 -42.56 4.52
N THR A 1025 7.56 -43.49 4.72
CA THR A 1025 8.91 -43.18 5.22
C THR A 1025 9.51 -42.02 4.43
N ILE A 1026 9.65 -40.86 5.07
CA ILE A 1026 10.45 -39.74 4.54
C ILE A 1026 11.85 -40.32 4.30
N PRO A 1027 12.36 -40.32 3.07
CA PRO A 1027 13.70 -40.85 2.83
C PRO A 1027 14.71 -40.06 3.67
N SER A 1028 15.32 -40.74 4.65
CA SER A 1028 16.26 -40.16 5.61
C SER A 1028 17.58 -39.73 4.98
N LYS A 1029 17.78 -40.06 3.70
CA LYS A 1029 18.98 -39.77 2.92
C LYS A 1029 18.62 -39.55 1.45
N PRO A 1030 19.25 -38.58 0.76
CA PRO A 1030 19.16 -38.52 -0.69
C PRO A 1030 19.65 -39.86 -1.29
N PRO A 1031 19.07 -40.33 -2.40
CA PRO A 1031 19.62 -41.47 -3.13
C PRO A 1031 21.10 -41.18 -3.46
N ALA A 1032 21.96 -42.21 -3.42
CA ALA A 1032 23.33 -42.05 -3.88
C ALA A 1032 23.31 -41.50 -5.32
N PRO A 1033 24.19 -40.55 -5.68
CA PRO A 1033 24.24 -40.06 -7.06
C PRO A 1033 24.39 -41.26 -7.98
N SER A 1034 23.43 -41.45 -8.88
CA SER A 1034 23.55 -42.48 -9.91
C SER A 1034 24.86 -42.22 -10.67
N PRO A 1035 25.72 -43.22 -10.87
CA PRO A 1035 26.86 -43.05 -11.75
C PRO A 1035 26.30 -42.62 -13.10
N ILE A 1036 26.78 -41.48 -13.61
CA ILE A 1036 26.54 -41.06 -14.99
C ILE A 1036 26.85 -42.29 -15.86
N PRO A 1037 25.93 -42.77 -16.72
CA PRO A 1037 26.22 -43.90 -17.57
C PRO A 1037 27.49 -43.56 -18.37
N THR A 1038 28.56 -44.30 -18.12
CA THR A 1038 29.72 -44.29 -19.00
C THR A 1038 29.22 -44.83 -20.33
N ALA A 1039 29.04 -43.95 -21.31
CA ALA A 1039 28.75 -44.35 -22.67
C ALA A 1039 29.75 -45.44 -23.07
N GLN A 1040 29.24 -46.63 -23.40
CA GLN A 1040 30.07 -47.73 -23.85
C GLN A 1040 30.80 -47.32 -25.13
N ASN A 1041 32.12 -47.23 -25.05
CA ASN A 1041 33.01 -47.12 -26.19
C ASN A 1041 32.91 -48.40 -27.06
N SER A 1042 32.26 -48.32 -28.22
CA SER A 1042 32.51 -49.23 -29.34
C SER A 1042 33.23 -48.46 -30.44
N THR A 1043 34.53 -48.67 -30.55
CA THR A 1043 35.47 -48.02 -31.46
C THR A 1043 35.36 -48.54 -32.89
N ALA A 1044 35.27 -47.63 -33.88
CA ALA A 1044 35.80 -47.84 -35.22
C ALA A 1044 36.83 -46.73 -35.52
N ALA A 1045 38.00 -47.14 -36.02
CA ALA A 1045 39.29 -46.47 -35.87
C ALA A 1045 39.58 -45.35 -36.89
N GLY A 1046 40.38 -44.33 -36.47
CA GLY A 1046 41.04 -43.42 -37.41
C GLY A 1046 41.61 -42.08 -36.88
N CYS A 1047 42.67 -42.12 -36.07
CA CYS A 1047 43.67 -41.04 -35.84
C CYS A 1047 43.29 -39.78 -34.99
N PRO A 1048 44.26 -39.10 -34.36
CA PRO A 1048 44.30 -39.03 -32.89
C PRO A 1048 44.25 -37.59 -32.29
N TYR A 1049 43.89 -37.53 -31.00
CA TYR A 1049 44.01 -36.40 -30.06
C TYR A 1049 43.19 -35.11 -30.31
N THR A 1050 42.32 -34.82 -29.32
CA THR A 1050 41.93 -33.52 -28.75
C THR A 1050 41.48 -32.39 -29.69
N GLY A 1051 40.18 -32.07 -29.67
CA GLY A 1051 39.63 -30.78 -30.13
C GLY A 1051 38.29 -30.89 -30.86
N ILE A 1052 37.31 -30.11 -30.41
CA ILE A 1052 35.92 -30.02 -30.91
C ILE A 1052 35.85 -29.35 -32.28
N VAL A 1053 35.02 -29.86 -33.20
CA VAL A 1053 34.51 -29.09 -34.38
C VAL A 1053 33.08 -29.54 -34.74
N ASP A 1054 32.21 -28.53 -34.91
CA ASP A 1054 30.82 -28.57 -35.43
C ASP A 1054 30.72 -28.82 -36.93
N ILE A 1055 29.50 -29.18 -37.37
CA ILE A 1055 29.08 -29.06 -38.77
C ILE A 1055 27.82 -28.20 -38.81
N SER A 1056 27.87 -27.07 -39.53
CA SER A 1056 26.69 -26.26 -39.88
C SER A 1056 26.57 -26.10 -41.40
N LEU A 1057 25.35 -26.28 -41.92
CA LEU A 1057 24.92 -25.88 -43.27
C LEU A 1057 23.96 -24.67 -43.20
N THR A 1058 23.87 -23.98 -44.34
CA THR A 1058 23.76 -22.52 -44.56
C THR A 1058 22.33 -21.94 -44.67
N TYR A 1059 22.13 -20.67 -44.26
CA TYR A 1059 21.12 -19.74 -44.84
C TYR A 1059 21.62 -18.29 -44.93
N THR A 1060 21.03 -17.50 -45.85
CA THR A 1060 21.48 -16.17 -46.34
C THR A 1060 20.50 -15.05 -45.97
N ILE A 1061 21.02 -13.86 -45.60
CA ILE A 1061 20.28 -12.59 -45.42
C ILE A 1061 20.85 -11.54 -46.41
N THR A 1062 19.98 -10.67 -46.96
CA THR A 1062 20.34 -9.60 -47.92
C THR A 1062 19.96 -8.22 -47.35
N VAL A 1063 20.84 -7.22 -47.44
CA VAL A 1063 20.58 -5.80 -47.08
C VAL A 1063 21.05 -4.88 -48.23
N GLY A 1064 20.23 -3.89 -48.61
CA GLY A 1064 20.53 -2.88 -49.63
C GLY A 1064 20.60 -1.45 -49.06
N GLY A 1065 21.56 -0.64 -49.54
CA GLY A 1065 21.88 0.74 -49.12
C GLY A 1065 20.84 1.82 -49.45
N VAL A 1066 21.04 3.14 -49.22
CA VAL A 1066 22.13 3.99 -49.76
C VAL A 1066 22.23 5.38 -49.05
N ASN A 1067 23.48 5.84 -48.82
CA ASN A 1067 24.12 7.18 -48.73
C ASN A 1067 23.46 8.48 -48.17
N GLY A 1068 24.21 9.18 -47.28
CA GLY A 1068 24.45 10.63 -47.41
C GLY A 1068 24.69 11.50 -46.15
N CYS A 1069 25.95 11.59 -45.70
CA CYS A 1069 26.62 12.70 -44.96
C CYS A 1069 26.10 13.23 -43.59
N GLY A 1070 26.89 13.04 -42.54
CA GLY A 1070 26.93 13.92 -41.35
C GLY A 1070 27.40 13.25 -40.05
N THR A 1071 28.46 13.78 -39.44
CA THR A 1071 29.12 13.32 -38.20
C THR A 1071 28.15 13.27 -36.98
N VAL A 1072 28.13 12.18 -36.20
CA VAL A 1072 27.25 12.00 -35.02
C VAL A 1072 28.04 11.70 -33.73
N TYR A 1073 27.73 12.49 -32.69
CA TYR A 1073 28.10 12.32 -31.28
C TYR A 1073 27.23 11.25 -30.60
N ASN A 1074 27.73 10.69 -29.50
CA ASN A 1074 27.02 9.81 -28.55
C ASN A 1074 25.64 10.33 -28.13
N TYR A 1075 24.74 9.38 -27.80
CA TYR A 1075 23.31 9.43 -27.41
C TYR A 1075 22.30 9.28 -28.54
N LEU A 1076 21.40 8.30 -28.39
CA LEU A 1076 19.95 8.44 -28.63
C LEU A 1076 19.20 7.21 -28.07
N SER A 1077 18.54 7.40 -26.93
CA SER A 1077 17.20 6.87 -26.69
C SER A 1077 16.19 7.87 -27.27
N GLY A 1078 15.02 7.40 -27.72
CA GLY A 1078 13.90 8.29 -28.03
C GLY A 1078 12.80 7.66 -28.89
N TYR A 1079 11.69 7.32 -28.25
CA TYR A 1079 10.35 7.26 -28.85
C TYR A 1079 9.90 8.65 -29.31
N ILE A 1080 9.24 8.79 -30.48
CA ILE A 1080 7.97 9.54 -30.72
C ILE A 1080 7.26 9.00 -31.99
N CYS A 1081 5.94 8.84 -31.84
CA CYS A 1081 4.82 8.54 -32.74
C CYS A 1081 4.85 9.05 -34.21
N ASP A 1082 4.47 8.18 -35.15
CA ASP A 1082 3.37 8.44 -36.10
C ASP A 1082 2.75 7.10 -36.55
N ASN A 1083 1.42 7.08 -36.68
CA ASN A 1083 0.60 5.92 -37.02
C ASN A 1083 0.77 5.55 -38.49
N THR A 1084 1.38 4.40 -38.82
CA THR A 1084 0.94 3.51 -39.93
C THR A 1084 1.79 2.21 -40.03
N TYR A 1085 1.21 1.07 -39.62
CA TYR A 1085 1.57 -0.33 -40.01
C TYR A 1085 2.89 -0.96 -39.43
N PRO A 1086 3.04 -2.32 -39.36
CA PRO A 1086 3.00 -3.08 -38.09
C PRO A 1086 4.29 -3.86 -37.72
N TYR A 1087 4.40 -4.26 -36.44
CA TYR A 1087 5.19 -5.33 -35.80
C TYR A 1087 6.58 -5.75 -36.33
N GLY A 1088 7.58 -5.82 -35.43
CA GLY A 1088 8.65 -6.83 -35.49
C GLY A 1088 10.05 -6.45 -34.97
N GLN A 1089 10.34 -6.89 -33.74
CA GLN A 1089 11.61 -7.37 -33.14
C GLN A 1089 13.02 -6.88 -33.59
N ASN A 1090 13.90 -6.83 -32.57
CA ASN A 1090 15.37 -7.00 -32.55
C ASN A 1090 16.25 -5.73 -32.57
N GLY A 1091 16.52 -5.18 -31.39
CA GLY A 1091 17.73 -4.40 -31.11
C GLY A 1091 18.72 -5.22 -30.28
N VAL A 1092 19.97 -5.35 -30.76
CA VAL A 1092 21.09 -5.96 -30.03
C VAL A 1092 21.95 -4.85 -29.43
N ASP A 1093 22.20 -4.92 -28.12
CA ASP A 1093 22.91 -3.93 -27.32
C ASP A 1093 24.44 -4.12 -27.44
N PHE A 1094 25.22 -3.05 -27.67
CA PHE A 1094 26.67 -3.11 -27.97
C PHE A 1094 27.50 -2.72 -26.74
N TRP A 1095 28.42 -3.58 -26.28
CA TRP A 1095 29.31 -3.24 -25.15
C TRP A 1095 30.76 -3.70 -25.31
N SER A 1096 31.69 -2.98 -24.66
CA SER A 1096 33.15 -3.08 -24.86
C SER A 1096 33.91 -3.90 -23.80
N ALA A 1097 33.22 -4.42 -22.78
CA ALA A 1097 33.79 -5.26 -21.72
C ALA A 1097 32.83 -6.37 -21.27
N ASP A 1098 33.37 -7.54 -20.93
CA ASP A 1098 32.64 -8.75 -20.51
C ASP A 1098 32.56 -8.81 -18.99
N ASP A 1099 31.34 -8.76 -18.45
CA ASP A 1099 31.02 -8.70 -17.03
C ASP A 1099 30.39 -9.99 -16.49
N GLY A 1100 30.35 -11.05 -17.30
CA GLY A 1100 29.82 -12.36 -16.88
C GLY A 1100 28.29 -12.44 -16.80
N SER A 1101 27.55 -11.48 -17.38
CA SER A 1101 26.07 -11.42 -17.35
C SER A 1101 25.34 -12.33 -18.36
N GLY A 1102 26.05 -13.13 -19.15
CA GLY A 1102 25.46 -13.96 -20.22
C GLY A 1102 25.24 -13.23 -21.55
N ARG A 1103 25.73 -11.99 -21.69
CA ARG A 1103 25.72 -11.22 -22.95
C ARG A 1103 27.01 -11.47 -23.76
N GLN A 1104 26.95 -11.33 -25.09
CA GLN A 1104 28.04 -11.74 -26.00
C GLN A 1104 29.08 -10.63 -26.26
N ARG A 1105 30.38 -10.97 -26.20
CA ARG A 1105 31.51 -10.02 -26.40
C ARG A 1105 32.04 -10.06 -27.84
N TRP A 1106 32.11 -8.93 -28.54
CA TRP A 1106 32.59 -8.84 -29.94
C TRP A 1106 34.00 -8.18 -30.02
N ASN A 1107 34.94 -8.80 -30.75
CA ASN A 1107 36.33 -8.36 -30.95
C ASN A 1107 36.62 -8.17 -32.46
N PHE A 1108 37.13 -7.01 -32.85
CA PHE A 1108 37.45 -6.70 -34.25
C PHE A 1108 38.95 -6.82 -34.50
N VAL A 1109 39.33 -7.65 -35.47
CA VAL A 1109 40.73 -7.96 -35.81
C VAL A 1109 40.98 -7.59 -37.26
N GLU A 1110 41.90 -6.66 -37.48
CA GLU A 1110 42.20 -6.12 -38.80
C GLU A 1110 42.74 -7.21 -39.74
N VAL A 1111 42.22 -7.27 -40.97
CA VAL A 1111 42.62 -8.26 -41.98
C VAL A 1111 43.90 -7.78 -42.66
N PRO A 1112 45.04 -8.49 -42.53
CA PRO A 1112 46.31 -8.03 -43.07
C PRO A 1112 46.26 -7.81 -44.58
N GLY A 1113 46.68 -6.62 -45.02
CA GLY A 1113 46.71 -6.25 -46.45
C GLY A 1113 45.37 -5.78 -47.03
N LYS A 1114 44.31 -5.65 -46.22
CA LYS A 1114 43.03 -5.05 -46.64
C LYS A 1114 42.66 -3.88 -45.74
N VAL A 1115 42.65 -2.69 -46.34
CA VAL A 1115 42.36 -1.43 -45.66
C VAL A 1115 40.88 -1.40 -45.28
N ASN A 1116 40.60 -1.06 -44.03
CA ASN A 1116 39.23 -0.99 -43.50
C ASN A 1116 38.50 -2.32 -43.69
N THR A 1117 39.11 -3.44 -43.31
CA THR A 1117 38.40 -4.73 -43.32
C THR A 1117 38.80 -5.47 -42.07
N TYR A 1118 37.80 -5.88 -41.28
CA TYR A 1118 38.02 -6.50 -39.99
C TYR A 1118 37.29 -7.85 -39.93
N ASN A 1119 37.96 -8.83 -39.35
CA ASN A 1119 37.32 -10.05 -38.87
C ASN A 1119 36.68 -9.75 -37.53
N VAL A 1120 35.46 -10.24 -37.30
CA VAL A 1120 34.73 -10.00 -36.06
C VAL A 1120 34.58 -11.30 -35.30
N ILE A 1121 35.03 -11.31 -34.04
CA ILE A 1121 35.14 -12.49 -33.19
C ILE A 1121 34.23 -12.31 -31.99
N VAL A 1122 33.21 -13.14 -31.86
CA VAL A 1122 32.23 -13.07 -30.76
C VAL A 1122 32.51 -14.17 -29.75
N ASN A 1123 32.59 -13.84 -28.46
CA ASN A 1123 32.88 -14.79 -27.38
C ASN A 1123 31.65 -14.98 -26.49
N GLY A 1124 31.21 -16.24 -26.39
CA GLY A 1124 30.16 -16.75 -25.49
C GLY A 1124 30.41 -18.23 -25.17
N ARG A 1125 29.92 -18.73 -24.01
CA ARG A 1125 30.35 -20.02 -23.43
C ARG A 1125 29.48 -21.20 -23.89
N ALA A 1126 29.98 -21.96 -24.86
CA ALA A 1126 30.03 -23.43 -24.92
C ALA A 1126 30.27 -23.88 -26.38
N GLY A 1127 31.54 -23.87 -26.77
CA GLY A 1127 32.07 -24.82 -27.75
C GLY A 1127 31.48 -24.79 -29.15
N CYS A 1128 31.51 -23.63 -29.82
CA CYS A 1128 31.99 -23.50 -31.20
C CYS A 1128 32.52 -22.08 -31.44
N ASN A 1129 33.82 -21.97 -31.76
CA ASN A 1129 34.40 -20.73 -32.27
C ASN A 1129 33.85 -20.52 -33.68
N THR A 1130 32.70 -19.87 -33.80
CA THR A 1130 32.14 -19.52 -35.10
C THR A 1130 32.57 -18.12 -35.47
N THR A 1131 33.53 -18.02 -36.39
CA THR A 1131 33.90 -16.77 -37.04
C THR A 1131 32.77 -16.37 -37.99
N TYR A 1132 32.15 -15.21 -37.77
CA TYR A 1132 31.21 -14.64 -38.74
C TYR A 1132 31.94 -13.69 -39.70
N LEU A 1133 31.40 -13.63 -40.92
CA LEU A 1133 31.91 -12.98 -42.13
C LEU A 1133 32.69 -11.67 -41.92
N SER A 1134 33.69 -11.46 -42.77
CA SER A 1134 34.39 -10.19 -42.94
C SER A 1134 33.42 -9.08 -43.41
N SER A 1135 33.42 -7.95 -42.73
CA SER A 1135 32.75 -6.72 -43.18
C SER A 1135 33.76 -5.60 -43.43
N VAL A 1136 33.42 -4.72 -44.37
CA VAL A 1136 34.09 -3.44 -44.63
C VAL A 1136 33.23 -2.40 -43.90
N PRO A 1137 33.82 -1.49 -43.09
CA PRO A 1137 33.05 -0.53 -42.30
C PRO A 1137 32.24 0.43 -43.17
#